data_AF-E3FE72-F1
#
_entry.id   AF-E3FE72-F1
#
_cell.length_a   1.000
_cell.length_b   1.000
_cell.length_c   1.000
_cell.angle_alpha   90.00
_cell.angle_beta   90.00
_cell.angle_gamma   90.00
#
_symmetry.space_group_name_H-M   'P 1'
#
loop_
_entity.id
_entity.type
_entity.pdbx_description
1 polymer ?
#
loop_
_entity_poly.entity_id
_entity_poly.type
_entity_poly.pdbx_seq_one_letter_code
_entity_poly.pdbx_strand_id
1 'polypeptide(L)'
;MEGDVTASTAKDTSEDIQTALSALTDVTVLASHDDRTPAFIQGRFGQASRSLAGLRTQDAHEGVLEVLRNVAPVFRLSPEELYLKRVTTDDRGHQFLRYGQTLNGREVLGAELILFLDREGNAYAVNSSARGGQRTLLAAQPAIAAEAAAVSAAAATDAFRKEARGTGRIVYVRGEDGNLVLTHEIQVTGVRADGLPVDDRLYVNAQNGQIALRDARIHTALSRSVYSANNTSSLPGTLKRSEGAAATNDAHVDMNYDQLGKTYDCYKTNFNRDSYNSAGALLKSTVHYSENGTGYVNAYWNGSQMVYGDGDGTTSIELGKDLDVTVHELTHAVTENESNLVYSNEPGALNEGMSDIFAAYCESWTRSWSTDAQVWMIGEDIWTPGTANDALRYMNNPTKDGFSRDYYPERYTGTSDYGGVHSNSGIANLAFYLLSAGGTHPRAKTTVTVTGIGVQKAGKIFYEANANCMTSSSNFAAAKTCTEQKAESFYPADKASVTAAWAAVGVGASTPPPAPVTLTNGTPVTGLSDSANGLKYYKLTVPAGQTTVKFVTTGSTGDLDLYVKRGSAGDASSYDCKSDGSTSAETCSITNPVAGDYYVTLLAYSAYSGVTLTGTYSGTSGGNVLTNGVASTAFSGAKSSWTCWTLSVPAGKTKVTFNQAGGTSNTGDADLFVQVGAQPTTSAYKCKSENAGNTDSCSVTNPAAGTYYVCSYGYSAYTNVTLKGTY
;
A
#
# COMPACT_ATOMS: atom_id res chain seq x y z
N MET A 1 32.31 37.33 -43.32
CA MET A 1 30.88 37.42 -42.94
C MET A 1 30.75 36.69 -41.63
N GLU A 2 30.83 37.46 -40.53
CA GLU A 2 30.49 36.98 -39.20
C GLU A 2 28.97 36.76 -39.16
N GLY A 3 28.57 35.51 -39.03
CA GLY A 3 27.20 35.08 -38.76
C GLY A 3 27.11 34.70 -37.29
N ASP A 4 26.31 35.47 -36.58
CA ASP A 4 26.06 35.48 -35.14
C ASP A 4 25.86 34.08 -34.51
N VAL A 5 26.65 33.77 -33.48
CA VAL A 5 26.46 32.59 -32.61
C VAL A 5 25.54 33.00 -31.46
N THR A 6 24.26 33.18 -31.77
CA THR A 6 23.20 33.43 -30.77
C THR A 6 22.05 32.43 -30.96
N ALA A 7 22.39 31.14 -31.11
CA ALA A 7 21.39 30.07 -31.13
C ALA A 7 21.14 29.50 -29.71
N SER A 8 20.18 30.12 -29.02
CA SER A 8 19.24 29.51 -28.07
C SER A 8 19.74 29.04 -26.69
N THR A 9 20.01 29.99 -25.78
CA THR A 9 19.77 29.81 -24.33
C THR A 9 18.28 29.83 -23.95
N ALA A 10 17.41 30.22 -24.88
CA ALA A 10 15.96 30.37 -24.68
C ALA A 10 15.19 29.04 -24.49
N LYS A 11 15.78 27.88 -24.85
CA LYS A 11 15.19 26.53 -24.73
C LYS A 11 15.65 25.75 -23.50
N ASP A 12 16.13 26.44 -22.46
CA ASP A 12 16.57 25.80 -21.20
C ASP A 12 15.84 26.38 -19.97
N THR A 13 14.82 27.21 -20.15
CA THR A 13 14.05 27.85 -19.06
C THR A 13 12.78 27.04 -18.74
N SER A 14 12.07 27.28 -17.63
CA SER A 14 10.75 26.61 -17.47
C SER A 14 9.68 27.10 -18.46
N GLU A 15 9.93 28.21 -19.16
CA GLU A 15 9.00 28.85 -20.10
C GLU A 15 8.90 28.09 -21.44
N ASP A 16 9.97 27.41 -21.85
CA ASP A 16 9.98 26.62 -23.08
C ASP A 16 9.10 25.37 -22.97
N ILE A 17 9.17 24.67 -21.83
CA ILE A 17 8.32 23.53 -21.50
C ILE A 17 6.86 23.97 -21.41
N GLN A 18 6.59 25.12 -20.76
CA GLN A 18 5.22 25.66 -20.71
C GLN A 18 4.69 26.00 -22.10
N THR A 19 5.53 26.57 -22.97
CA THR A 19 5.18 26.83 -24.37
C THR A 19 4.89 25.53 -25.12
N ALA A 20 5.74 24.51 -24.99
CA ALA A 20 5.55 23.21 -25.63
C ALA A 20 4.29 22.49 -25.14
N LEU A 21 4.01 22.52 -23.83
CA LEU A 21 2.78 21.96 -23.26
C LEU A 21 1.54 22.71 -23.73
N SER A 22 1.60 24.05 -23.84
CA SER A 22 0.47 24.86 -24.31
C SER A 22 0.11 24.64 -25.79
N ALA A 23 1.04 24.10 -26.58
CA ALA A 23 0.81 23.73 -27.97
C ALA A 23 0.09 22.37 -28.12
N LEU A 24 -0.02 21.59 -27.04
CA LEU A 24 -0.71 20.30 -27.03
C LEU A 24 -2.15 20.44 -26.51
N THR A 25 -3.06 19.66 -27.08
CA THR A 25 -4.47 19.62 -26.67
C THR A 25 -4.71 18.44 -25.71
N ASP A 26 -5.52 18.65 -24.67
CA ASP A 26 -5.90 17.62 -23.69
C ASP A 26 -4.68 16.92 -23.02
N VAL A 27 -3.59 17.65 -22.78
CA VAL A 27 -2.37 17.10 -22.18
C VAL A 27 -2.42 17.16 -20.65
N THR A 28 -2.12 16.03 -20.01
CA THR A 28 -1.88 15.89 -18.58
C THR A 28 -0.45 15.42 -18.36
N VAL A 29 0.30 16.12 -17.51
CA VAL A 29 1.62 15.67 -17.04
C VAL A 29 1.41 14.73 -15.85
N LEU A 30 1.80 13.47 -16.00
CA LEU A 30 1.64 12.41 -14.99
C LEU A 30 2.88 12.26 -14.10
N ALA A 31 4.06 12.61 -14.62
CA ALA A 31 5.31 12.60 -13.88
C ALA A 31 6.30 13.61 -14.49
N SER A 32 7.24 14.10 -13.68
CA SER A 32 8.33 14.98 -14.10
C SER A 32 9.66 14.51 -13.50
N HIS A 33 10.76 14.80 -14.20
CA HIS A 33 12.12 14.63 -13.69
C HIS A 33 12.46 15.73 -12.66
N ASP A 34 13.57 15.57 -11.94
CA ASP A 34 14.03 16.55 -10.95
C ASP A 34 14.31 17.94 -11.53
N ASP A 35 14.69 18.01 -12.81
CA ASP A 35 14.87 19.25 -13.58
C ASP A 35 13.55 19.89 -14.06
N ARG A 36 12.41 19.32 -13.63
CA ARG A 36 11.02 19.71 -13.97
C ARG A 36 10.63 19.48 -15.42
N THR A 37 11.48 18.85 -16.23
CA THR A 37 11.06 18.35 -17.55
C THR A 37 10.04 17.23 -17.35
N PRO A 38 8.90 17.23 -18.06
CA PRO A 38 7.96 16.13 -18.01
C PRO A 38 8.66 14.79 -18.30
N ALA A 39 8.32 13.77 -17.52
CA ALA A 39 8.79 12.40 -17.71
C ALA A 39 7.70 11.55 -18.35
N PHE A 40 6.44 11.82 -18.03
CA PHE A 40 5.31 11.09 -18.58
C PHE A 40 4.15 12.06 -18.84
N ILE A 41 3.71 12.15 -20.09
CA ILE A 41 2.52 12.88 -20.51
C ILE A 41 1.47 11.94 -21.11
N GLN A 42 0.20 12.24 -20.85
CA GLN A 42 -0.95 11.57 -21.44
C GLN A 42 -1.85 12.62 -22.09
N GLY A 43 -2.42 12.32 -23.26
CA GLY A 43 -3.27 13.27 -23.96
C GLY A 43 -3.60 12.82 -25.37
N ARG A 44 -3.88 13.78 -26.26
CA ARG A 44 -4.13 13.50 -27.69
C ARG A 44 -3.03 14.11 -28.54
N PHE A 45 -2.13 13.27 -29.03
CA PHE A 45 -0.89 13.73 -29.68
C PHE A 45 -0.89 13.59 -31.21
N GLY A 46 -2.04 13.25 -31.78
CA GLY A 46 -2.21 12.97 -33.20
C GLY A 46 -2.27 11.48 -33.49
N GLN A 47 -2.20 11.13 -34.78
CA GLN A 47 -2.33 9.75 -35.26
C GLN A 47 -1.16 9.42 -36.18
N ALA A 48 -0.73 8.16 -36.18
CA ALA A 48 0.21 7.67 -37.17
C ALA A 48 -0.34 7.86 -38.60
N SER A 49 0.50 8.30 -39.52
CA SER A 49 0.13 8.57 -40.92
C SER A 49 -0.17 7.31 -41.75
N ARG A 50 0.20 6.14 -41.22
CA ARG A 50 0.02 4.82 -41.84
C ARG A 50 0.01 3.73 -40.77
N SER A 51 -0.52 2.56 -41.11
CA SER A 51 -0.40 1.38 -40.23
C SER A 51 1.08 0.99 -40.07
N LEU A 52 1.50 0.73 -38.83
CA LEU A 52 2.88 0.39 -38.51
C LEU A 52 3.14 -1.13 -38.45
N ALA A 53 2.10 -1.94 -38.62
CA ALA A 53 2.20 -3.39 -38.52
C ALA A 53 3.12 -3.97 -39.60
N GLY A 54 4.14 -4.73 -39.19
CA GLY A 54 5.08 -5.39 -40.10
C GLY A 54 6.05 -4.46 -40.83
N LEU A 55 6.07 -3.16 -40.52
CA LEU A 55 7.03 -2.22 -41.10
C LEU A 55 8.43 -2.39 -40.50
N ARG A 56 9.45 -2.05 -41.30
CA ARG A 56 10.81 -1.86 -40.79
C ARG A 56 10.86 -0.62 -39.91
N THR A 57 11.84 -0.53 -39.01
CA THR A 57 11.96 0.57 -38.05
C THR A 57 12.03 1.95 -38.73
N GLN A 58 12.73 2.08 -39.86
CA GLN A 58 12.79 3.35 -40.59
C GLN A 58 11.41 3.78 -41.13
N ASP A 59 10.67 2.85 -41.74
CA ASP A 59 9.34 3.11 -42.30
C ASP A 59 8.31 3.41 -41.18
N ALA A 60 8.45 2.76 -40.01
CA ALA A 60 7.62 3.01 -38.84
C ALA A 60 7.92 4.37 -38.17
N HIS A 61 9.18 4.78 -38.14
CA HIS A 61 9.60 6.10 -37.65
C HIS A 61 8.99 7.23 -38.49
N GLU A 62 9.08 7.13 -39.82
CA GLU A 62 8.42 8.09 -40.72
C GLU A 62 6.90 8.14 -40.50
N GLY A 63 6.29 6.99 -40.18
CA GLY A 63 4.87 6.88 -39.90
C GLY A 63 4.38 7.76 -38.74
N VAL A 64 5.24 8.05 -37.76
CA VAL A 64 4.91 8.82 -36.55
C VAL A 64 5.66 10.15 -36.45
N LEU A 65 6.36 10.58 -37.51
CA LEU A 65 7.23 11.74 -37.44
C LEU A 65 6.49 13.04 -37.05
N GLU A 66 5.26 13.23 -37.54
CA GLU A 66 4.43 14.37 -37.15
C GLU A 66 4.02 14.32 -35.67
N VAL A 67 3.71 13.13 -35.14
CA VAL A 67 3.42 12.94 -33.71
C VAL A 67 4.65 13.33 -32.89
N LEU A 68 5.85 12.86 -33.30
CA LEU A 68 7.11 13.20 -32.63
C LEU A 68 7.41 14.70 -32.66
N ARG A 69 7.15 15.40 -33.78
CA ARG A 69 7.33 16.86 -33.87
C ARG A 69 6.50 17.62 -32.85
N ASN A 70 5.31 17.11 -32.53
CA ASN A 70 4.43 17.71 -31.53
C ASN A 70 4.90 17.44 -30.09
N VAL A 71 5.29 16.20 -29.78
CA VAL A 71 5.55 15.78 -28.39
C VAL A 71 7.01 15.90 -27.95
N ALA A 72 7.98 15.74 -28.85
CA ALA A 72 9.40 15.79 -28.49
C ALA A 72 9.82 17.12 -27.82
N PRO A 73 9.31 18.30 -28.23
CA PRO A 73 9.65 19.57 -27.58
C PRO A 73 9.30 19.63 -26.09
N VAL A 74 8.28 18.90 -25.63
CA VAL A 74 7.91 18.81 -24.20
C VAL A 74 9.05 18.24 -23.37
N PHE A 75 9.86 17.36 -23.97
CA PHE A 75 11.04 16.75 -23.35
C PHE A 75 12.33 17.51 -23.68
N ARG A 76 12.23 18.71 -24.26
CA ARG A 76 13.35 19.50 -24.84
C ARG A 76 14.15 18.74 -25.90
N LEU A 77 13.49 17.84 -26.60
CA LEU A 77 14.05 17.06 -27.69
C LEU A 77 13.54 17.56 -29.04
N SER A 78 14.27 17.20 -30.08
CA SER A 78 13.82 17.24 -31.47
C SER A 78 13.69 15.81 -32.01
N PRO A 79 12.80 15.54 -32.98
CA PRO A 79 12.68 14.22 -33.58
C PRO A 79 13.99 13.70 -34.19
N GLU A 80 14.86 14.60 -34.65
CA GLU A 80 16.17 14.27 -35.22
C GLU A 80 17.16 13.73 -34.16
N GLU A 81 16.92 14.04 -32.88
CA GLU A 81 17.66 13.48 -31.75
C GLU A 81 17.14 12.10 -31.34
N LEU A 82 16.12 11.56 -32.01
CA LEU A 82 15.51 10.27 -31.68
C LEU A 82 15.72 9.25 -32.81
N TYR A 83 16.09 8.02 -32.45
CA TYR A 83 16.19 6.91 -33.39
C TYR A 83 15.37 5.72 -32.90
N LEU A 84 14.55 5.13 -33.79
CA LEU A 84 13.65 4.04 -33.40
C LEU A 84 14.43 2.74 -33.17
N LYS A 85 14.39 2.23 -31.94
CA LYS A 85 15.04 0.96 -31.56
C LYS A 85 14.15 -0.24 -31.87
N ARG A 86 12.86 -0.16 -31.50
CA ARG A 86 11.91 -1.27 -31.67
C ARG A 86 10.45 -0.79 -31.63
N VAL A 87 9.59 -1.53 -32.33
CA VAL A 87 8.13 -1.47 -32.18
C VAL A 87 7.64 -2.78 -31.56
N THR A 88 6.77 -2.71 -30.55
CA THR A 88 6.06 -3.87 -29.99
C THR A 88 4.55 -3.66 -30.04
N THR A 89 3.80 -4.75 -30.07
CA THR A 89 2.32 -4.73 -30.08
C THR A 89 1.80 -5.68 -29.02
N ASP A 90 0.79 -5.25 -28.25
CA ASP A 90 0.12 -6.11 -27.27
C ASP A 90 -1.01 -6.95 -27.88
N ASP A 91 -1.60 -7.81 -27.06
CA ASP A 91 -2.74 -8.67 -27.40
C ASP A 91 -4.03 -7.90 -27.72
N ARG A 92 -4.09 -6.62 -27.34
CA ARG A 92 -5.21 -5.70 -27.62
C ARG A 92 -4.97 -4.82 -28.85
N GLY A 93 -3.81 -4.94 -29.50
CA GLY A 93 -3.42 -4.22 -30.71
C GLY A 93 -2.79 -2.84 -30.46
N HIS A 94 -2.52 -2.44 -29.22
CA HIS A 94 -1.78 -1.20 -28.93
C HIS A 94 -0.33 -1.35 -29.35
N GLN A 95 0.27 -0.27 -29.85
CA GLN A 95 1.66 -0.27 -30.30
C GLN A 95 2.53 0.62 -29.39
N PHE A 96 3.73 0.13 -29.10
CA PHE A 96 4.72 0.83 -28.28
C PHE A 96 6.00 1.00 -29.08
N LEU A 97 6.35 2.24 -29.41
CA LEU A 97 7.54 2.58 -30.16
C LEU A 97 8.62 3.08 -29.20
N ARG A 98 9.70 2.32 -29.05
CA ARG A 98 10.83 2.67 -28.19
C ARG A 98 11.94 3.33 -29.00
N TYR A 99 12.26 4.56 -28.66
CA TYR A 99 13.31 5.39 -29.21
C TYR A 99 14.51 5.47 -28.27
N GLY A 100 15.72 5.52 -28.83
CA GLY A 100 16.90 6.00 -28.13
C GLY A 100 17.18 7.46 -28.49
N GLN A 101 17.96 8.14 -27.65
CA GLN A 101 18.39 9.52 -27.88
C GLN A 101 19.80 9.58 -28.48
N THR A 102 20.03 10.55 -29.37
CA THR A 102 21.36 11.03 -29.75
C THR A 102 21.53 12.51 -29.41
N LEU A 103 22.76 12.92 -29.16
CA LEU A 103 23.18 14.32 -29.03
C LEU A 103 24.44 14.51 -29.86
N ASN A 104 24.43 15.44 -30.82
CA ASN A 104 25.52 15.67 -31.77
C ASN A 104 25.97 14.39 -32.51
N GLY A 105 25.01 13.52 -32.87
CA GLY A 105 25.27 12.25 -33.54
C GLY A 105 25.86 11.15 -32.65
N ARG A 106 26.01 11.39 -31.34
CA ARG A 106 26.45 10.38 -30.37
C ARG A 106 25.26 9.87 -29.57
N GLU A 107 25.24 8.57 -29.28
CA GLU A 107 24.21 7.98 -28.43
C GLU A 107 24.26 8.56 -27.02
N VAL A 108 23.08 8.76 -26.42
CA VAL A 108 22.92 9.04 -24.99
C VAL A 108 22.41 7.77 -24.31
N LEU A 109 23.25 7.13 -23.50
CA LEU A 109 22.91 5.89 -22.81
C LEU A 109 21.93 6.13 -21.66
N GLY A 110 21.00 5.19 -21.48
CA GLY A 110 19.92 5.27 -20.49
C GLY A 110 18.79 6.26 -20.84
N ALA A 111 18.91 6.97 -21.97
CA ALA A 111 17.94 7.95 -22.44
C ALA A 111 17.04 7.34 -23.54
N GLU A 112 15.80 7.05 -23.18
CA GLU A 112 14.80 6.46 -24.07
C GLU A 112 13.48 7.22 -24.03
N LEU A 113 12.73 7.17 -25.13
CA LEU A 113 11.36 7.67 -25.25
C LEU A 113 10.47 6.54 -25.75
N ILE A 114 9.32 6.35 -25.12
CA ILE A 114 8.30 5.38 -25.53
C ILE A 114 7.05 6.14 -25.96
N LEU A 115 6.67 5.99 -27.22
CA LEU A 115 5.42 6.51 -27.77
C LEU A 115 4.37 5.40 -27.77
N PHE A 116 3.19 5.69 -27.21
CA PHE A 116 2.08 4.77 -27.05
C PHE A 116 0.98 5.10 -28.06
N LEU A 117 0.63 4.11 -28.89
CA LEU A 117 -0.45 4.21 -29.87
C LEU A 117 -1.56 3.20 -29.55
N ASP A 118 -2.81 3.58 -29.71
CA ASP A 118 -3.93 2.63 -29.70
C ASP A 118 -3.96 1.78 -30.97
N ARG A 119 -4.91 0.84 -31.04
CA ARG A 119 -5.04 -0.08 -32.19
C ARG A 119 -5.42 0.64 -33.48
N GLU A 120 -5.98 1.85 -33.40
CA GLU A 120 -6.28 2.73 -34.53
C GLU A 120 -5.09 3.62 -34.90
N GLY A 121 -3.98 3.57 -34.15
CA GLY A 121 -2.76 4.34 -34.38
C GLY A 121 -2.78 5.74 -33.76
N ASN A 122 -3.73 6.06 -32.88
CA ASN A 122 -3.77 7.35 -32.19
C ASN A 122 -2.76 7.36 -31.04
N ALA A 123 -1.93 8.40 -30.99
CA ALA A 123 -0.96 8.61 -29.95
C ALA A 123 -1.63 9.18 -28.70
N TYR A 124 -1.60 8.40 -27.61
CA TYR A 124 -2.33 8.74 -26.38
C TYR A 124 -1.42 8.97 -25.16
N ALA A 125 -0.15 8.56 -25.23
CA ALA A 125 0.80 8.68 -24.13
C ALA A 125 2.25 8.75 -24.63
N VAL A 126 3.12 9.41 -23.87
CA VAL A 126 4.58 9.40 -24.07
C VAL A 126 5.28 9.33 -22.71
N ASN A 127 6.15 8.34 -22.53
CA ASN A 127 7.03 8.22 -21.36
C ASN A 127 8.48 8.36 -21.82
N SER A 128 9.27 9.25 -21.21
CA SER A 128 10.61 9.58 -21.67
C SER A 128 11.59 9.77 -20.51
N SER A 129 12.64 8.96 -20.47
CA SER A 129 13.88 9.28 -19.74
C SER A 129 14.83 10.13 -20.60
N ALA A 130 14.68 10.05 -21.92
CA ALA A 130 15.33 10.96 -22.86
C ALA A 130 14.82 12.38 -22.66
N ARG A 131 15.76 13.32 -22.60
CA ARG A 131 15.44 14.74 -22.48
C ARG A 131 16.63 15.59 -22.91
N GLY A 132 16.35 16.82 -23.32
CA GLY A 132 17.40 17.82 -23.48
C GLY A 132 18.17 18.00 -22.16
N GLY A 133 19.49 18.13 -22.24
CA GLY A 133 20.32 18.62 -21.14
C GLY A 133 20.75 20.06 -21.42
N GLN A 134 21.44 20.70 -20.47
CA GLN A 134 22.02 22.03 -20.65
C GLN A 134 22.83 22.03 -21.96
N ARG A 135 22.38 22.79 -22.97
CA ARG A 135 22.96 22.70 -24.33
C ARG A 135 24.43 23.15 -24.39
N THR A 136 24.99 23.67 -23.29
CA THR A 136 26.39 24.09 -23.15
C THR A 136 27.43 22.96 -23.30
N LEU A 137 27.03 21.70 -23.47
CA LEU A 137 27.95 20.60 -23.84
C LEU A 137 28.26 20.52 -25.35
N LEU A 138 27.75 21.47 -26.14
CA LEU A 138 27.81 21.55 -27.61
C LEU A 138 29.22 21.44 -28.26
N ALA A 139 30.32 21.32 -27.51
CA ALA A 139 31.66 21.20 -28.07
C ALA A 139 32.66 20.34 -27.26
N ALA A 140 32.23 19.52 -26.29
CA ALA A 140 33.17 18.73 -25.50
C ALA A 140 33.86 17.67 -26.38
N GLN A 141 35.16 17.86 -26.64
CA GLN A 141 36.02 16.83 -27.23
C GLN A 141 36.69 16.03 -26.11
N PRO A 142 36.95 14.72 -26.30
CA PRO A 142 37.73 13.94 -25.33
C PRO A 142 39.08 14.60 -25.04
N ALA A 143 39.39 14.85 -23.76
CA ALA A 143 40.71 15.33 -23.33
C ALA A 143 41.67 14.16 -23.05
N ILE A 144 41.14 12.96 -22.77
CA ILE A 144 41.95 11.75 -22.62
C ILE A 144 41.75 10.78 -23.80
N ALA A 145 42.80 10.05 -24.15
CA ALA A 145 42.76 9.01 -25.17
C ALA A 145 42.05 7.73 -24.66
N ALA A 146 41.57 6.90 -25.59
CA ALA A 146 40.86 5.67 -25.27
C ALA A 146 41.76 4.67 -24.51
N GLU A 147 43.08 4.71 -24.74
CA GLU A 147 44.07 3.87 -24.06
C GLU A 147 44.20 4.27 -22.58
N ALA A 148 44.20 5.56 -22.27
CA ALA A 148 44.19 6.04 -20.88
C ALA A 148 42.88 5.69 -20.18
N ALA A 149 41.75 5.81 -20.89
CA ALA A 149 40.46 5.34 -20.39
C ALA A 149 40.44 3.82 -20.15
N ALA A 150 41.09 3.03 -21.01
CA ALA A 150 41.21 1.59 -20.84
C ALA A 150 42.03 1.20 -19.59
N VAL A 151 43.07 1.98 -19.25
CA VAL A 151 43.82 1.82 -18.00
C VAL A 151 42.91 2.07 -16.79
N SER A 152 42.12 3.15 -16.80
CA SER A 152 41.16 3.44 -15.73
C SER A 152 40.10 2.34 -15.58
N ALA A 153 39.55 1.86 -16.70
CA ALA A 153 38.56 0.79 -16.71
C ALA A 153 39.13 -0.55 -16.19
N ALA A 154 40.36 -0.88 -16.59
CA ALA A 154 41.06 -2.05 -16.09
C ALA A 154 41.31 -1.95 -14.58
N ALA A 155 41.72 -0.79 -14.08
CA ALA A 155 41.94 -0.56 -12.65
C ALA A 155 40.65 -0.67 -11.84
N ALA A 156 39.52 -0.20 -12.39
CA ALA A 156 38.20 -0.27 -11.76
C ALA A 156 37.55 -1.67 -11.79
N THR A 157 38.12 -2.62 -12.53
CA THR A 157 37.58 -3.97 -12.72
C THR A 157 38.42 -5.00 -11.98
N ASP A 158 37.85 -5.60 -10.94
CA ASP A 158 38.50 -6.68 -10.19
C ASP A 158 38.41 -7.99 -10.97
N ALA A 159 39.50 -8.36 -11.64
CA ALA A 159 39.64 -9.55 -12.47
C ALA A 159 41.11 -9.88 -12.70
N PHE A 160 41.42 -11.18 -12.78
CA PHE A 160 42.70 -11.72 -13.23
C PHE A 160 42.68 -11.99 -14.74
N ARG A 161 43.87 -12.04 -15.35
CA ARG A 161 44.03 -12.23 -16.81
C ARG A 161 43.13 -11.26 -17.60
N LYS A 162 42.98 -10.04 -17.09
CA LYS A 162 42.06 -9.05 -17.64
C LYS A 162 42.66 -8.32 -18.83
N GLU A 163 41.80 -7.99 -19.77
CA GLU A 163 42.12 -7.21 -20.95
C GLU A 163 41.08 -6.10 -21.10
N ALA A 164 41.55 -4.85 -21.16
CA ALA A 164 40.71 -3.69 -21.41
C ALA A 164 40.99 -3.14 -22.81
N ARG A 165 39.94 -3.01 -23.62
CA ARG A 165 40.03 -2.50 -25.00
C ARG A 165 38.98 -1.42 -25.20
N GLY A 166 39.38 -0.29 -25.76
CA GLY A 166 38.43 0.71 -26.24
C GLY A 166 37.65 0.17 -27.43
N THR A 167 36.33 0.39 -27.47
CA THR A 167 35.49 -0.07 -28.60
C THR A 167 35.49 0.93 -29.76
N GLY A 168 36.16 2.08 -29.60
CA GLY A 168 36.14 3.21 -30.54
C GLY A 168 34.87 4.05 -30.44
N ARG A 169 33.91 3.67 -29.59
CA ARG A 169 32.67 4.43 -29.37
C ARG A 169 32.87 5.48 -28.29
N ILE A 170 32.42 6.69 -28.59
CA ILE A 170 32.30 7.79 -27.62
C ILE A 170 30.83 8.14 -27.54
N VAL A 171 30.29 8.06 -26.33
CA VAL A 171 28.86 8.20 -26.02
C VAL A 171 28.66 9.17 -24.87
N TYR A 172 27.45 9.68 -24.72
CA TYR A 172 27.06 10.40 -23.51
C TYR A 172 26.41 9.42 -22.53
N VAL A 173 26.77 9.51 -21.26
CA VAL A 173 26.08 8.83 -20.15
C VAL A 173 25.38 9.90 -19.33
N ARG A 174 24.11 9.68 -18.99
CA ARG A 174 23.42 10.53 -18.03
C ARG A 174 23.73 10.06 -16.60
N GLY A 175 24.39 10.90 -15.81
CA GLY A 175 24.67 10.64 -14.40
C GLY A 175 23.41 10.70 -13.54
N GLU A 176 23.53 10.24 -12.30
CA GLU A 176 22.45 10.28 -11.29
C GLU A 176 21.98 11.72 -10.99
N ASP A 177 22.88 12.70 -11.11
CA ASP A 177 22.60 14.12 -11.01
C ASP A 177 21.89 14.72 -12.24
N GLY A 178 21.57 13.87 -13.24
CA GLY A 178 20.91 14.24 -14.49
C GLY A 178 21.83 14.83 -15.56
N ASN A 179 23.10 15.09 -15.24
CA ASN A 179 24.06 15.70 -16.17
C ASN A 179 24.58 14.69 -17.20
N LEU A 180 24.90 15.18 -18.40
CA LEU A 180 25.49 14.36 -19.44
C LEU A 180 27.02 14.38 -19.34
N VAL A 181 27.61 13.21 -19.22
CA VAL A 181 29.06 13.00 -19.21
C VAL A 181 29.48 12.40 -20.54
N LEU A 182 30.44 13.02 -21.23
CA LEU A 182 31.05 12.43 -22.42
C LEU A 182 31.99 11.31 -21.98
N THR A 183 31.85 10.12 -22.57
CA THR A 183 32.58 8.92 -22.13
C THR A 183 33.17 8.14 -23.30
N HIS A 184 34.31 7.49 -23.06
CA HIS A 184 34.81 6.38 -23.87
C HIS A 184 34.14 5.09 -23.41
N GLU A 185 33.59 4.32 -24.35
CA GLU A 185 33.14 2.95 -24.07
C GLU A 185 34.34 2.00 -24.12
N ILE A 186 34.63 1.37 -22.99
CA ILE A 186 35.70 0.40 -22.82
C ILE A 186 35.08 -0.96 -22.50
N GLN A 187 35.47 -1.98 -23.25
CA GLN A 187 35.18 -3.36 -22.88
C GLN A 187 36.31 -3.90 -22.02
N VAL A 188 35.98 -4.45 -20.86
CA VAL A 188 36.93 -5.16 -20.00
C VAL A 188 36.52 -6.61 -19.92
N THR A 189 37.38 -7.49 -20.40
CA THR A 189 37.22 -8.94 -20.27
C THR A 189 38.21 -9.50 -19.27
N GLY A 190 37.94 -10.65 -18.67
CA GLY A 190 38.87 -11.29 -17.74
C GLY A 190 38.22 -12.46 -17.01
N VAL A 191 38.84 -12.89 -15.92
CA VAL A 191 38.31 -13.93 -15.05
C VAL A 191 38.50 -13.49 -13.59
N ARG A 192 37.44 -13.45 -12.79
CA ARG A 192 37.51 -13.13 -11.36
C ARG A 192 38.25 -14.22 -10.56
N ALA A 193 38.55 -13.92 -9.30
CA ALA A 193 39.18 -14.87 -8.37
C ALA A 193 38.43 -16.21 -8.29
N ASP A 194 37.12 -16.13 -8.39
CA ASP A 194 36.15 -17.23 -8.33
C ASP A 194 36.03 -18.04 -9.65
N GLY A 195 36.74 -17.66 -10.71
CA GLY A 195 36.66 -18.32 -12.01
C GLY A 195 35.55 -17.83 -12.92
N LEU A 196 34.71 -16.87 -12.49
CA LEU A 196 33.68 -16.29 -13.34
C LEU A 196 34.31 -15.42 -14.44
N PRO A 197 33.90 -15.62 -15.71
CA PRO A 197 34.30 -14.71 -16.78
C PRO A 197 33.74 -13.31 -16.51
N VAL A 198 34.56 -12.30 -16.78
CA VAL A 198 34.17 -10.89 -16.80
C VAL A 198 34.06 -10.46 -18.25
N ASP A 199 32.96 -9.78 -18.56
CA ASP A 199 32.77 -9.01 -19.78
C ASP A 199 31.95 -7.79 -19.36
N ASP A 200 32.63 -6.70 -19.05
CA ASP A 200 32.00 -5.47 -18.61
C ASP A 200 32.19 -4.39 -19.67
N ARG A 201 31.17 -3.55 -19.84
CA ARG A 201 31.26 -2.29 -20.57
C ARG A 201 31.36 -1.15 -19.56
N LEU A 202 32.52 -0.53 -19.48
CA LEU A 202 32.76 0.64 -18.64
C LEU A 202 32.72 1.89 -19.52
N TYR A 203 31.96 2.88 -19.11
CA TYR A 203 31.88 4.19 -19.74
C TYR A 203 32.72 5.15 -18.92
N VAL A 204 33.90 5.47 -19.43
CA VAL A 204 34.92 6.24 -18.71
C VAL A 204 34.85 7.68 -19.16
N ASN A 205 34.70 8.60 -18.22
CA ASN A 205 34.65 10.04 -18.45
C ASN A 205 35.86 10.48 -19.30
N ALA A 206 35.54 11.02 -20.47
CA ALA A 206 36.50 11.36 -21.51
C ALA A 206 37.33 12.62 -21.18
N GLN A 207 37.07 13.28 -20.04
CA GLN A 207 37.85 14.42 -19.56
C GLN A 207 38.85 14.03 -18.47
N ASN A 208 38.46 13.17 -17.53
CA ASN A 208 39.23 12.95 -16.30
C ASN A 208 39.51 11.48 -15.97
N GLY A 209 39.01 10.53 -16.77
CA GLY A 209 39.26 9.11 -16.59
C GLY A 209 38.46 8.44 -15.48
N GLN A 210 37.51 9.12 -14.83
CA GLN A 210 36.62 8.53 -13.84
C GLN A 210 35.58 7.61 -14.50
N ILE A 211 35.14 6.56 -13.81
CA ILE A 211 34.09 5.67 -14.32
C ILE A 211 32.74 6.38 -14.15
N ALA A 212 32.04 6.64 -15.26
CA ALA A 212 30.71 7.26 -15.25
C ALA A 212 29.59 6.22 -15.18
N LEU A 213 29.79 5.05 -15.78
CA LEU A 213 28.86 3.91 -15.70
C LEU A 213 29.63 2.60 -15.94
N ARG A 214 29.19 1.53 -15.29
CA ARG A 214 29.65 0.15 -15.55
C ARG A 214 28.43 -0.72 -15.83
N ASP A 215 28.39 -1.29 -17.03
CA ASP A 215 27.37 -2.21 -17.53
C ASP A 215 27.98 -3.61 -17.65
N ALA A 216 27.76 -4.46 -16.65
CA ALA A 216 28.24 -5.84 -16.68
C ALA A 216 27.44 -6.64 -17.71
N ARG A 217 28.09 -7.24 -18.69
CA ARG A 217 27.46 -8.04 -19.76
C ARG A 217 27.30 -9.51 -19.36
N ILE A 218 28.11 -9.96 -18.43
CA ILE A 218 27.93 -11.24 -17.75
C ILE A 218 27.15 -10.95 -16.47
N HIS A 219 25.84 -11.14 -16.57
CA HIS A 219 24.95 -11.15 -15.43
C HIS A 219 25.00 -12.56 -14.82
N THR A 220 25.63 -12.71 -13.65
CA THR A 220 25.29 -13.86 -12.80
C THR A 220 24.04 -13.47 -12.04
N ALA A 221 22.98 -14.26 -12.16
CA ALA A 221 21.76 -14.05 -11.37
C ALA A 221 22.14 -13.99 -9.88
N LEU A 222 22.91 -14.98 -9.41
CA LEU A 222 23.38 -15.08 -8.04
C LEU A 222 24.83 -14.59 -7.90
N SER A 223 25.10 -13.84 -6.84
CA SER A 223 26.44 -13.42 -6.43
C SER A 223 26.51 -13.36 -4.91
N ARG A 224 27.31 -14.25 -4.29
CA ARG A 224 27.46 -14.37 -2.83
C ARG A 224 28.90 -14.16 -2.38
N SER A 225 29.05 -13.61 -1.19
CA SER A 225 30.31 -13.60 -0.44
C SER A 225 30.05 -13.80 1.04
N VAL A 226 30.52 -14.92 1.59
CA VAL A 226 30.45 -15.26 3.01
C VAL A 226 31.80 -15.01 3.66
N TYR A 227 31.78 -14.18 4.70
CA TYR A 227 32.91 -13.81 5.52
C TYR A 227 32.78 -14.44 6.91
N SER A 228 33.86 -14.44 7.66
CA SER A 228 33.87 -14.75 9.09
C SER A 228 34.40 -13.56 9.87
N ALA A 229 33.70 -13.16 10.92
CA ALA A 229 34.19 -12.17 11.88
C ALA A 229 35.25 -12.75 12.83
N ASN A 230 35.60 -14.03 12.70
CA ASN A 230 36.57 -14.77 13.51
C ASN A 230 36.31 -14.63 15.02
N ASN A 231 35.04 -14.76 15.44
CA ASN A 231 34.59 -14.60 16.83
C ASN A 231 34.82 -13.19 17.42
N THR A 232 34.78 -12.17 16.55
CA THR A 232 34.85 -10.76 16.93
C THR A 232 33.65 -9.99 16.37
N SER A 233 33.56 -8.70 16.69
CA SER A 233 32.53 -7.80 16.17
C SER A 233 32.95 -7.04 14.90
N SER A 234 34.12 -7.35 14.34
CA SER A 234 34.64 -6.66 13.16
C SER A 234 33.97 -7.16 11.86
N LEU A 235 33.33 -6.25 11.14
CA LEU A 235 32.63 -6.53 9.88
C LEU A 235 33.34 -5.91 8.66
N PRO A 236 33.28 -6.56 7.47
CA PRO A 236 32.74 -7.90 7.24
C PRO A 236 33.68 -9.02 7.74
N GLY A 237 34.88 -8.70 8.22
CA GLY A 237 35.85 -9.71 8.64
C GLY A 237 36.62 -10.33 7.47
N THR A 238 36.96 -11.61 7.56
CA THR A 238 37.78 -12.32 6.56
C THR A 238 36.89 -13.06 5.57
N LEU A 239 37.06 -12.84 4.27
CA LEU A 239 36.34 -13.59 3.24
C LEU A 239 36.70 -15.08 3.35
N LYS A 240 35.69 -15.94 3.49
CA LYS A 240 35.86 -17.40 3.58
C LYS A 240 35.42 -18.09 2.31
N ARG A 241 34.28 -17.70 1.75
CA ARG A 241 33.71 -18.33 0.54
C ARG A 241 33.07 -17.29 -0.38
N SER A 242 33.59 -17.16 -1.59
CA SER A 242 32.99 -16.34 -2.66
C SER A 242 32.06 -17.18 -3.54
N GLU A 243 31.32 -16.52 -4.42
CA GLU A 243 30.50 -17.19 -5.44
C GLU A 243 31.34 -18.25 -6.19
N GLY A 244 30.77 -19.42 -6.46
CA GLY A 244 31.44 -20.53 -7.14
C GLY A 244 32.60 -21.22 -6.38
N ALA A 245 33.04 -20.69 -5.22
CA ALA A 245 34.13 -21.29 -4.46
C ALA A 245 33.73 -22.61 -3.79
N ALA A 246 34.72 -23.51 -3.69
CA ALA A 246 34.56 -24.79 -2.99
C ALA A 246 34.23 -24.58 -1.50
N ALA A 247 33.60 -25.59 -0.89
CA ALA A 247 33.32 -25.63 0.53
C ALA A 247 34.61 -25.49 1.37
N THR A 248 34.49 -24.82 2.51
CA THR A 248 35.60 -24.38 3.36
C THR A 248 35.91 -25.32 4.53
N ASN A 249 35.08 -26.36 4.72
CA ASN A 249 35.03 -27.26 5.89
C ASN A 249 34.60 -26.56 7.19
N ASP A 250 34.10 -25.34 7.09
CA ASP A 250 33.47 -24.62 8.17
C ASP A 250 31.96 -24.70 7.97
N ALA A 251 31.29 -25.43 8.87
CA ALA A 251 29.88 -25.76 8.71
C ALA A 251 28.97 -24.52 8.73
N HIS A 252 29.32 -23.47 9.48
CA HIS A 252 28.51 -22.25 9.52
C HIS A 252 28.68 -21.46 8.21
N VAL A 253 29.92 -21.30 7.74
CA VAL A 253 30.21 -20.66 6.44
C VAL A 253 29.53 -21.40 5.29
N ASP A 254 29.70 -22.72 5.23
CA ASP A 254 29.28 -23.51 4.08
C ASP A 254 27.75 -23.61 4.01
N MET A 255 27.10 -23.73 5.15
CA MET A 255 25.64 -23.84 5.17
C MET A 255 24.98 -22.47 4.95
N ASN A 256 25.51 -21.39 5.53
CA ASN A 256 25.02 -20.05 5.23
C ASN A 256 25.18 -19.68 3.75
N TYR A 257 26.29 -20.08 3.11
CA TYR A 257 26.48 -19.92 1.66
C TYR A 257 25.37 -20.60 0.85
N ASP A 258 24.96 -21.81 1.25
CA ASP A 258 23.90 -22.55 0.59
C ASP A 258 22.52 -21.94 0.84
N GLN A 259 22.24 -21.51 2.08
CA GLN A 259 20.97 -20.82 2.41
C GLN A 259 20.82 -19.50 1.63
N LEU A 260 21.88 -18.70 1.49
CA LEU A 260 21.87 -17.49 0.65
C LEU A 260 21.47 -17.80 -0.80
N GLY A 261 21.94 -18.94 -1.33
CA GLY A 261 21.57 -19.39 -2.66
C GLY A 261 20.08 -19.73 -2.77
N LYS A 262 19.57 -20.52 -1.82
CA LYS A 262 18.13 -20.86 -1.77
C LYS A 262 17.25 -19.63 -1.62
N THR A 263 17.65 -18.67 -0.78
CA THR A 263 16.93 -17.40 -0.60
C THR A 263 16.88 -16.62 -1.91
N TYR A 264 18.02 -16.48 -2.60
CA TYR A 264 18.06 -15.84 -3.91
C TYR A 264 17.14 -16.55 -4.92
N ASP A 265 17.25 -17.86 -5.02
CA ASP A 265 16.48 -18.67 -5.98
C ASP A 265 14.97 -18.57 -5.70
N CYS A 266 14.57 -18.52 -4.43
CA CYS A 266 13.18 -18.28 -4.03
C CYS A 266 12.65 -16.96 -4.60
N TYR A 267 13.36 -15.85 -4.35
CA TYR A 267 12.96 -14.53 -4.83
C TYR A 267 13.00 -14.40 -6.35
N LYS A 268 14.07 -14.93 -6.97
CA LYS A 268 14.25 -14.88 -8.42
C LYS A 268 13.19 -15.71 -9.15
N THR A 269 12.92 -16.92 -8.68
CA THR A 269 11.98 -17.84 -9.34
C THR A 269 10.54 -17.40 -9.15
N ASN A 270 10.15 -17.01 -7.93
CA ASN A 270 8.75 -16.76 -7.61
C ASN A 270 8.30 -15.32 -7.91
N PHE A 271 9.23 -14.35 -7.91
CA PHE A 271 8.91 -12.94 -8.08
C PHE A 271 9.69 -12.26 -9.22
N ASN A 272 10.55 -12.99 -9.93
CA ASN A 272 11.49 -12.43 -10.92
C ASN A 272 12.37 -11.31 -10.35
N ARG A 273 12.61 -11.33 -9.03
CA ARG A 273 13.42 -10.33 -8.33
C ARG A 273 14.89 -10.74 -8.39
N ASP A 274 15.72 -9.89 -8.97
CA ASP A 274 17.17 -10.12 -9.05
C ASP A 274 17.88 -9.57 -7.80
N SER A 275 18.10 -10.42 -6.79
CA SER A 275 18.67 -10.06 -5.49
C SER A 275 17.79 -9.08 -4.68
N TYR A 276 18.27 -8.58 -3.54
CA TYR A 276 17.48 -7.75 -2.63
C TYR A 276 17.14 -6.37 -3.20
N ASN A 277 17.80 -5.89 -4.25
CA ASN A 277 17.58 -4.57 -4.86
C ASN A 277 17.01 -4.62 -6.29
N SER A 278 16.57 -5.80 -6.75
CA SER A 278 16.13 -6.04 -8.14
C SER A 278 17.18 -5.75 -9.23
N ALA A 279 18.45 -5.61 -8.85
CA ALA A 279 19.56 -5.27 -9.75
C ALA A 279 20.82 -6.11 -9.50
N GLY A 280 20.66 -7.33 -8.98
CA GLY A 280 21.75 -8.30 -8.86
C GLY A 280 22.81 -7.93 -7.81
N ALA A 281 22.41 -7.23 -6.73
CA ALA A 281 23.33 -6.91 -5.64
C ALA A 281 24.03 -8.15 -5.06
N LEU A 282 25.29 -7.96 -4.66
CA LEU A 282 26.07 -8.96 -3.93
C LEU A 282 25.40 -9.29 -2.60
N LEU A 283 25.11 -10.58 -2.38
CA LEU A 283 24.69 -11.11 -1.09
C LEU A 283 25.91 -11.27 -0.18
N LYS A 284 26.19 -10.21 0.57
CA LYS A 284 27.26 -10.18 1.56
C LYS A 284 26.74 -10.70 2.90
N SER A 285 27.42 -11.70 3.45
CA SER A 285 27.10 -12.30 4.76
C SER A 285 28.36 -12.45 5.60
N THR A 286 28.24 -12.26 6.91
CA THR A 286 29.30 -12.54 7.89
C THR A 286 28.82 -13.50 8.97
N VAL A 287 29.48 -14.64 9.12
CA VAL A 287 29.25 -15.63 10.19
C VAL A 287 30.32 -15.53 11.30
N HIS A 288 30.17 -16.28 12.39
CA HIS A 288 31.06 -16.22 13.56
C HIS A 288 31.18 -14.83 14.17
N TYR A 289 30.08 -14.06 14.14
CA TYR A 289 30.02 -12.77 14.82
C TYR A 289 29.90 -12.98 16.32
N SER A 290 30.67 -12.21 17.09
CA SER A 290 30.54 -12.18 18.55
C SER A 290 31.02 -10.85 19.12
N GLU A 291 30.30 -10.31 20.10
CA GLU A 291 30.69 -9.05 20.77
C GLU A 291 31.79 -9.26 21.82
N ASN A 292 31.86 -10.46 22.40
CA ASN A 292 32.73 -10.78 23.54
C ASN A 292 33.44 -12.14 23.42
N GLY A 293 33.32 -12.80 22.26
CA GLY A 293 33.96 -14.09 21.97
C GLY A 293 33.27 -15.32 22.58
N THR A 294 32.09 -15.18 23.19
CA THR A 294 31.39 -16.30 23.87
C THR A 294 30.09 -16.72 23.17
N GLY A 295 30.02 -16.54 21.86
CA GLY A 295 28.78 -16.76 21.09
C GLY A 295 27.87 -15.53 21.09
N TYR A 296 26.92 -15.49 20.16
CA TYR A 296 25.98 -14.38 19.99
C TYR A 296 24.65 -14.93 19.50
N VAL A 297 23.60 -14.79 20.32
CA VAL A 297 22.25 -15.31 20.04
C VAL A 297 21.46 -14.25 19.30
N ASN A 298 21.92 -13.89 18.10
CA ASN A 298 21.17 -13.03 17.20
C ASN A 298 21.72 -13.08 15.77
N ALA A 299 20.88 -12.69 14.82
CA ALA A 299 21.21 -12.39 13.44
C ALA A 299 20.62 -11.02 13.09
N TYR A 300 21.19 -10.33 12.11
CA TYR A 300 20.65 -9.05 11.66
C TYR A 300 21.13 -8.67 10.25
N TRP A 301 20.28 -7.95 9.51
CA TRP A 301 20.67 -7.07 8.41
C TRP A 301 21.06 -5.68 8.93
N ASN A 302 22.21 -5.16 8.49
CA ASN A 302 22.72 -3.86 8.96
C ASN A 302 22.64 -2.71 7.92
N GLY A 303 21.85 -2.87 6.86
CA GLY A 303 21.81 -1.93 5.72
C GLY A 303 22.82 -2.25 4.61
N SER A 304 23.77 -3.17 4.83
CA SER A 304 24.80 -3.51 3.83
C SER A 304 25.16 -4.99 3.72
N GLN A 305 24.90 -5.77 4.78
CA GLN A 305 25.18 -7.20 4.85
C GLN A 305 24.34 -7.88 5.93
N MET A 306 24.17 -9.19 5.80
CA MET A 306 23.65 -10.05 6.85
C MET A 306 24.77 -10.46 7.81
N VAL A 307 24.47 -10.57 9.11
CA VAL A 307 25.42 -10.93 10.15
C VAL A 307 24.80 -12.01 11.04
N TYR A 308 25.54 -13.08 11.30
CA TYR A 308 25.07 -14.24 12.05
C TYR A 308 26.03 -14.57 13.20
N GLY A 309 25.48 -14.66 14.41
CA GLY A 309 26.18 -15.23 15.55
C GLY A 309 26.19 -16.76 15.56
N ASP A 310 27.07 -17.32 16.37
CA ASP A 310 27.18 -18.78 16.55
C ASP A 310 26.18 -19.35 17.58
N GLY A 311 25.34 -18.49 18.18
CA GLY A 311 24.53 -18.86 19.33
C GLY A 311 25.39 -19.09 20.59
N ASP A 312 24.74 -19.48 21.69
CA ASP A 312 25.38 -19.82 22.97
C ASP A 312 25.40 -21.34 23.22
N GLY A 313 24.92 -22.13 22.26
CA GLY A 313 24.77 -23.59 22.33
C GLY A 313 23.63 -24.07 23.24
N THR A 314 22.86 -23.16 23.85
CA THR A 314 21.75 -23.48 24.76
C THR A 314 20.43 -22.88 24.25
N THR A 315 20.42 -21.57 24.04
CA THR A 315 19.31 -20.81 23.46
C THR A 315 19.26 -20.99 21.96
N SER A 316 20.42 -21.00 21.30
CA SER A 316 20.53 -21.29 19.87
C SER A 316 21.91 -21.85 19.52
N ILE A 317 21.98 -22.59 18.41
CA ILE A 317 23.25 -22.91 17.71
C ILE A 317 23.53 -21.83 16.65
N GLU A 318 24.36 -22.13 15.65
CA GLU A 318 24.77 -21.16 14.64
C GLU A 318 23.60 -20.66 13.79
N LEU A 319 23.28 -19.36 13.87
CA LEU A 319 22.02 -18.84 13.34
C LEU A 319 21.95 -18.82 11.81
N GLY A 320 23.09 -18.71 11.12
CA GLY A 320 23.17 -18.74 9.67
C GLY A 320 22.96 -20.12 9.06
N LYS A 321 22.71 -21.14 9.89
CA LYS A 321 22.32 -22.49 9.46
C LYS A 321 20.82 -22.58 9.14
N ASP A 322 19.99 -21.74 9.72
CA ASP A 322 18.56 -21.81 9.45
C ASP A 322 18.20 -21.11 8.11
N LEU A 323 17.36 -21.74 7.29
CA LEU A 323 16.91 -21.14 6.03
C LEU A 323 16.03 -19.93 6.34
N ASP A 324 15.14 -20.06 7.31
CA ASP A 324 14.17 -19.07 7.71
C ASP A 324 14.88 -17.82 8.16
N VAL A 325 15.89 -17.97 9.03
CA VAL A 325 16.70 -16.84 9.51
C VAL A 325 17.43 -16.19 8.34
N THR A 326 18.00 -16.97 7.42
CA THR A 326 18.67 -16.37 6.25
C THR A 326 17.70 -15.62 5.33
N VAL A 327 16.50 -16.16 5.09
CA VAL A 327 15.46 -15.48 4.32
C VAL A 327 14.93 -14.26 5.06
N HIS A 328 14.72 -14.34 6.36
CA HIS A 328 14.27 -13.26 7.23
C HIS A 328 15.22 -12.07 7.13
N GLU A 329 16.53 -12.29 7.35
CA GLU A 329 17.51 -11.20 7.28
C GLU A 329 17.60 -10.59 5.87
N LEU A 330 17.56 -11.39 4.81
CA LEU A 330 17.58 -10.83 3.46
C LEU A 330 16.27 -10.07 3.14
N THR A 331 15.16 -10.46 3.74
CA THR A 331 13.87 -9.81 3.51
C THR A 331 13.80 -8.42 4.13
N HIS A 332 14.57 -8.13 5.19
CA HIS A 332 14.78 -6.74 5.63
C HIS A 332 15.39 -5.89 4.50
N ALA A 333 16.41 -6.41 3.81
CA ALA A 333 17.02 -5.71 2.68
C ALA A 333 16.04 -5.53 1.51
N VAL A 334 15.18 -6.52 1.25
CA VAL A 334 14.08 -6.38 0.27
C VAL A 334 13.14 -5.27 0.69
N THR A 335 12.66 -5.28 1.94
CA THR A 335 11.75 -4.25 2.46
C THR A 335 12.36 -2.85 2.40
N GLU A 336 13.66 -2.71 2.72
CA GLU A 336 14.40 -1.44 2.61
C GLU A 336 14.43 -0.90 1.17
N ASN A 337 14.55 -1.78 0.17
CA ASN A 337 14.59 -1.41 -1.25
C ASN A 337 13.20 -1.27 -1.90
N GLU A 338 12.13 -1.45 -1.13
CA GLU A 338 10.75 -1.47 -1.61
C GLU A 338 9.88 -0.48 -0.81
N SER A 339 9.05 -0.96 0.13
CA SER A 339 8.18 -0.11 0.95
C SER A 339 8.95 0.79 1.92
N ASN A 340 10.17 0.39 2.27
CA ASN A 340 11.04 1.03 3.26
C ASN A 340 10.33 1.24 4.61
N LEU A 341 9.57 0.24 5.07
CA LEU A 341 8.86 0.26 6.36
C LEU A 341 9.81 0.64 7.50
N VAL A 342 9.51 1.76 8.16
CA VAL A 342 10.31 2.24 9.29
C VAL A 342 10.30 1.19 10.39
N TYR A 343 11.48 0.89 10.95
CA TYR A 343 11.65 -0.15 11.97
C TYR A 343 11.19 0.34 13.37
N SER A 344 9.93 0.75 13.48
CA SER A 344 9.30 1.16 14.74
C SER A 344 7.78 1.02 14.68
N ASN A 345 7.16 0.71 15.83
CA ASN A 345 5.71 0.57 16.01
C ASN A 345 5.09 -0.39 14.98
N GLU A 346 3.89 -0.09 14.46
CA GLU A 346 3.21 -0.94 13.48
C GLU A 346 3.96 -1.10 12.15
N PRO A 347 4.59 -0.05 11.56
CA PRO A 347 5.46 -0.24 10.40
C PRO A 347 6.60 -1.22 10.65
N GLY A 348 7.24 -1.14 11.83
CA GLY A 348 8.31 -2.07 12.20
C GLY A 348 7.80 -3.49 12.45
N ALA A 349 6.62 -3.63 13.03
CA ALA A 349 5.98 -4.93 13.18
C ALA A 349 5.58 -5.56 11.84
N LEU A 350 5.22 -4.76 10.85
CA LEU A 350 5.03 -5.22 9.47
C LEU A 350 6.36 -5.57 8.79
N ASN A 351 7.44 -4.84 9.09
CA ASN A 351 8.78 -5.15 8.58
C ASN A 351 9.22 -6.54 9.07
N GLU A 352 9.17 -6.78 10.38
CA GLU A 352 9.38 -8.09 11.02
C GLU A 352 8.46 -9.18 10.46
N GLY A 353 7.16 -8.88 10.38
CA GLY A 353 6.18 -9.83 9.87
C GLY A 353 6.42 -10.18 8.41
N MET A 354 6.88 -9.25 7.58
CA MET A 354 7.22 -9.53 6.18
C MET A 354 8.42 -10.47 6.08
N SER A 355 9.42 -10.30 6.94
CA SER A 355 10.58 -11.17 7.03
C SER A 355 10.21 -12.61 7.42
N ASP A 356 9.33 -12.79 8.42
CA ASP A 356 8.80 -14.11 8.79
C ASP A 356 7.90 -14.71 7.68
N ILE A 357 7.07 -13.90 7.04
CA ILE A 357 6.18 -14.32 5.96
C ILE A 357 6.97 -14.88 4.78
N PHE A 358 8.06 -14.20 4.38
CA PHE A 358 8.88 -14.70 3.28
C PHE A 358 9.78 -15.86 3.68
N ALA A 359 10.19 -15.96 4.94
CA ALA A 359 10.82 -17.16 5.48
C ALA A 359 9.91 -18.39 5.27
N ALA A 360 8.70 -18.36 5.81
CA ALA A 360 7.72 -19.43 5.63
C ALA A 360 7.37 -19.69 4.15
N TYR A 361 7.25 -18.64 3.34
CA TYR A 361 6.99 -18.78 1.90
C TYR A 361 8.12 -19.53 1.18
N CYS A 362 9.38 -19.13 1.43
CA CYS A 362 10.54 -19.74 0.79
C CYS A 362 10.79 -21.15 1.32
N GLU A 363 10.61 -21.39 2.61
CA GLU A 363 10.72 -22.73 3.17
C GLU A 363 9.65 -23.67 2.58
N SER A 364 8.39 -23.22 2.53
CA SER A 364 7.31 -23.93 1.82
C SER A 364 7.72 -24.27 0.39
N TRP A 365 8.21 -23.28 -0.37
CA TRP A 365 8.63 -23.44 -1.77
C TRP A 365 9.75 -24.47 -1.92
N THR A 366 10.83 -24.38 -1.12
CA THR A 366 11.95 -25.32 -1.18
C THR A 366 11.54 -26.75 -0.80
N ARG A 367 10.47 -26.88 0.00
CA ARG A 367 9.85 -28.15 0.40
C ARG A 367 8.66 -28.52 -0.50
N SER A 368 8.69 -28.12 -1.78
CA SER A 368 7.66 -28.44 -2.79
C SER A 368 6.25 -27.95 -2.42
N TRP A 369 6.17 -26.72 -1.92
CA TRP A 369 4.95 -26.07 -1.41
C TRP A 369 4.32 -26.80 -0.23
N SER A 370 5.15 -27.34 0.67
CA SER A 370 4.66 -27.96 1.91
C SER A 370 3.90 -26.94 2.77
N THR A 371 2.93 -27.43 3.53
CA THR A 371 2.19 -26.66 4.55
C THR A 371 2.24 -27.37 5.90
N ASP A 372 3.23 -28.23 6.12
CA ASP A 372 3.45 -28.92 7.39
C ASP A 372 3.72 -27.92 8.52
N ALA A 373 3.64 -28.38 9.77
CA ALA A 373 3.74 -27.51 10.94
C ALA A 373 5.04 -26.70 11.00
N GLN A 374 6.15 -27.26 10.52
CA GLN A 374 7.48 -26.61 10.50
C GLN A 374 7.51 -25.36 9.60
N VAL A 375 6.78 -25.34 8.49
CA VAL A 375 6.67 -24.17 7.59
C VAL A 375 6.17 -22.91 8.31
N TRP A 376 5.50 -23.08 9.45
CA TRP A 376 4.93 -22.02 10.25
C TRP A 376 5.69 -21.79 11.56
N MET A 377 6.84 -22.45 11.72
CA MET A 377 7.82 -22.23 12.77
C MET A 377 8.92 -21.37 12.18
N ILE A 378 9.52 -20.50 13.00
CA ILE A 378 10.64 -19.66 12.56
C ILE A 378 11.84 -20.04 13.41
N GLY A 379 12.90 -20.50 12.76
CA GLY A 379 14.17 -20.80 13.42
C GLY A 379 14.22 -22.15 14.15
N GLU A 380 13.31 -23.08 13.85
CA GLU A 380 13.23 -24.36 14.56
C GLU A 380 14.44 -25.28 14.35
N ASP A 381 15.23 -25.09 13.29
CA ASP A 381 16.41 -25.91 13.05
C ASP A 381 17.58 -25.51 13.98
N ILE A 382 17.52 -24.31 14.57
CA ILE A 382 18.61 -23.73 15.36
C ILE A 382 18.22 -23.34 16.78
N TRP A 383 16.93 -23.25 17.09
CA TRP A 383 16.44 -22.76 18.38
C TRP A 383 16.44 -23.89 19.41
N THR A 384 16.95 -23.60 20.61
CA THR A 384 16.91 -24.51 21.77
C THR A 384 17.21 -25.97 21.43
N PRO A 385 18.44 -26.32 21.00
CA PRO A 385 18.78 -27.64 20.43
C PRO A 385 18.49 -28.85 21.35
N GLY A 386 18.28 -28.62 22.65
CA GLY A 386 17.87 -29.64 23.63
C GLY A 386 16.35 -29.86 23.72
N THR A 387 15.54 -29.05 23.05
CA THR A 387 14.08 -29.11 23.05
C THR A 387 13.59 -29.48 21.66
N ALA A 388 12.79 -30.54 21.55
CA ALA A 388 12.29 -30.99 20.26
C ALA A 388 10.97 -30.28 19.91
N ASN A 389 10.83 -29.86 18.64
CA ASN A 389 9.61 -29.27 18.08
C ASN A 389 9.20 -27.92 18.72
N ASP A 390 10.17 -27.13 19.14
CA ASP A 390 9.99 -25.71 19.41
C ASP A 390 10.74 -24.84 18.40
N ALA A 391 10.50 -23.53 18.48
CA ALA A 391 10.96 -22.53 17.55
C ALA A 391 11.00 -21.16 18.24
N LEU A 392 11.68 -20.20 17.62
CA LEU A 392 11.74 -18.82 18.10
C LEU A 392 10.36 -18.16 18.04
N ARG A 393 9.62 -18.36 16.93
CA ARG A 393 8.25 -17.85 16.73
C ARG A 393 7.37 -18.89 16.03
N TYR A 394 6.04 -18.73 16.16
CA TYR A 394 5.04 -19.61 15.55
C TYR A 394 3.99 -18.80 14.80
N MET A 395 3.99 -18.83 13.48
CA MET A 395 3.05 -18.03 12.68
C MET A 395 1.59 -18.48 12.85
N ASN A 396 1.36 -19.78 13.04
CA ASN A 396 0.01 -20.35 13.18
C ASN A 396 -0.59 -20.19 14.60
N ASN A 397 0.24 -19.92 15.59
CA ASN A 397 -0.16 -19.63 16.98
C ASN A 397 0.88 -18.73 17.66
N PRO A 398 0.92 -17.42 17.32
CA PRO A 398 2.00 -16.53 17.77
C PRO A 398 2.21 -16.54 19.26
N THR A 399 1.15 -16.54 20.07
CA THR A 399 1.28 -16.52 21.53
C THR A 399 1.95 -17.75 22.16
N LYS A 400 2.22 -18.81 21.38
CA LYS A 400 2.90 -20.03 21.86
C LYS A 400 4.33 -19.76 22.30
N ASP A 401 5.00 -18.76 21.73
CA ASP A 401 6.34 -18.34 22.16
C ASP A 401 6.34 -17.53 23.48
N GLY A 402 5.16 -17.17 24.01
CA GLY A 402 5.00 -16.38 25.23
C GLY A 402 5.25 -14.88 25.07
N PHE A 403 5.54 -14.40 23.86
CA PHE A 403 5.97 -13.02 23.58
C PHE A 403 5.13 -12.35 22.47
N SER A 404 4.85 -13.06 21.38
CA SER A 404 4.16 -12.52 20.20
C SER A 404 2.66 -12.32 20.44
N ARG A 405 2.10 -11.29 19.79
CA ARG A 405 0.68 -10.97 19.77
C ARG A 405 0.07 -11.49 18.49
N ASP A 406 -1.14 -12.04 18.58
CA ASP A 406 -1.88 -12.60 17.44
C ASP A 406 -3.18 -11.83 17.13
N TYR A 407 -3.53 -10.85 17.96
CA TYR A 407 -4.79 -10.10 17.89
C TYR A 407 -4.55 -8.60 18.09
N TYR A 408 -4.88 -7.79 17.08
CA TYR A 408 -4.59 -6.35 17.02
C TYR A 408 -5.08 -5.51 18.21
N PRO A 409 -6.26 -5.76 18.79
CA PRO A 409 -6.71 -5.08 20.02
C PRO A 409 -5.85 -5.37 21.26
N GLU A 410 -5.08 -6.46 21.25
CA GLU A 410 -4.15 -6.85 22.32
C GLU A 410 -2.68 -6.53 21.99
N ARG A 411 -2.45 -5.75 20.92
CA ARG A 411 -1.09 -5.36 20.52
C ARG A 411 -0.36 -4.62 21.63
N TYR A 412 0.96 -4.79 21.66
CA TYR A 412 1.83 -4.03 22.54
C TYR A 412 1.87 -2.56 22.11
N THR A 413 1.73 -1.63 23.07
CA THR A 413 1.69 -0.17 22.83
C THR A 413 2.74 0.60 23.64
N GLY A 414 3.70 -0.11 24.27
CA GLY A 414 4.81 0.52 24.99
C GLY A 414 5.97 0.89 24.06
N THR A 415 7.10 1.30 24.64
CA THR A 415 8.27 1.80 23.89
C THR A 415 9.42 0.80 23.75
N SER A 416 9.41 -0.29 24.51
CA SER A 416 10.42 -1.35 24.36
C SER A 416 10.32 -1.99 22.98
N ASP A 417 11.40 -2.61 22.53
CA ASP A 417 11.41 -3.34 21.26
C ASP A 417 10.95 -2.45 20.08
N TYR A 418 11.43 -1.20 20.07
CA TYR A 418 11.08 -0.18 19.09
C TYR A 418 9.57 0.07 18.92
N GLY A 419 8.76 -0.17 19.96
CA GLY A 419 7.29 -0.16 19.86
C GLY A 419 6.68 -1.55 19.67
N GLY A 420 7.38 -2.60 20.10
CA GLY A 420 6.95 -4.00 20.00
C GLY A 420 6.98 -4.56 18.59
N VAL A 421 8.02 -4.28 17.80
CA VAL A 421 8.12 -4.74 16.41
C VAL A 421 8.10 -6.26 16.32
N HIS A 422 8.91 -6.96 17.12
CA HIS A 422 8.95 -8.42 17.13
C HIS A 422 7.68 -8.98 17.78
N SER A 423 7.16 -8.35 18.85
CA SER A 423 5.94 -8.84 19.52
C SER A 423 4.71 -8.71 18.63
N ASN A 424 4.51 -7.57 17.98
CA ASN A 424 3.32 -7.30 17.17
C ASN A 424 3.37 -7.94 15.77
N SER A 425 4.54 -8.38 15.29
CA SER A 425 4.70 -9.10 14.01
C SER A 425 3.78 -10.32 13.90
N GLY A 426 3.51 -10.98 15.03
CA GLY A 426 2.61 -12.13 15.14
C GLY A 426 1.21 -11.88 14.57
N ILE A 427 0.73 -10.62 14.53
CA ILE A 427 -0.56 -10.26 13.95
C ILE A 427 -0.54 -10.46 12.43
N ALA A 428 0.52 -10.00 11.75
CA ALA A 428 0.69 -10.20 10.31
C ALA A 428 1.00 -11.68 10.01
N ASN A 429 1.81 -12.33 10.85
CA ASN A 429 2.15 -13.74 10.70
C ASN A 429 0.90 -14.63 10.72
N LEU A 430 0.02 -14.42 11.70
CA LEU A 430 -1.23 -15.17 11.79
C LEU A 430 -2.19 -14.85 10.64
N ALA A 431 -2.28 -13.59 10.21
CA ALA A 431 -3.08 -13.22 9.03
C ALA A 431 -2.59 -13.95 7.78
N PHE A 432 -1.29 -14.00 7.54
CA PHE A 432 -0.70 -14.72 6.41
C PHE A 432 -0.91 -16.23 6.50
N TYR A 433 -0.71 -16.84 7.67
CA TYR A 433 -1.01 -18.26 7.90
C TYR A 433 -2.47 -18.58 7.58
N LEU A 434 -3.43 -17.83 8.15
CA LEU A 434 -4.85 -18.05 7.93
C LEU A 434 -5.24 -17.83 6.46
N LEU A 435 -4.64 -16.85 5.78
CA LEU A 435 -4.85 -16.66 4.35
C LEU A 435 -4.34 -17.85 3.54
N SER A 436 -3.18 -18.40 3.91
CA SER A 436 -2.54 -19.50 3.19
C SER A 436 -3.25 -20.84 3.42
N ALA A 437 -3.47 -21.21 4.69
CA ALA A 437 -3.96 -22.53 5.10
C ALA A 437 -5.46 -22.56 5.42
N GLY A 438 -6.09 -21.40 5.64
CA GLY A 438 -7.47 -21.30 6.10
C GLY A 438 -7.63 -21.58 7.60
N GLY A 439 -8.87 -21.55 8.07
CA GLY A 439 -9.24 -21.87 9.45
C GLY A 439 -9.75 -20.67 10.25
N THR A 440 -9.58 -20.71 11.56
CA THR A 440 -10.07 -19.70 12.51
C THR A 440 -8.95 -19.26 13.44
N HIS A 441 -9.09 -18.09 14.05
CA HIS A 441 -8.12 -17.59 15.04
C HIS A 441 -7.85 -18.64 16.14
N PRO A 442 -6.58 -18.98 16.45
CA PRO A 442 -6.21 -20.12 17.32
C PRO A 442 -6.72 -19.98 18.75
N ARG A 443 -6.78 -18.74 19.27
CA ARG A 443 -7.37 -18.41 20.57
C ARG A 443 -8.86 -17.99 20.53
N ALA A 444 -9.54 -18.21 19.41
CA ALA A 444 -10.95 -17.83 19.20
C ALA A 444 -11.28 -16.36 19.54
N LYS A 445 -10.36 -15.42 19.27
CA LYS A 445 -10.58 -13.97 19.50
C LYS A 445 -11.64 -13.38 18.59
N THR A 446 -11.85 -14.01 17.44
CA THR A 446 -12.91 -13.69 16.48
C THR A 446 -13.60 -14.97 16.03
N THR A 447 -14.80 -14.84 15.49
CA THR A 447 -15.57 -15.95 14.88
C THR A 447 -15.34 -16.05 13.37
N VAL A 448 -14.40 -15.26 12.83
CA VAL A 448 -14.14 -15.20 11.39
C VAL A 448 -13.48 -16.51 10.95
N THR A 449 -14.08 -17.14 9.92
CA THR A 449 -13.51 -18.29 9.24
C THR A 449 -12.87 -17.83 7.94
N VAL A 450 -11.60 -18.15 7.74
CA VAL A 450 -10.82 -17.79 6.57
C VAL A 450 -10.76 -18.98 5.63
N THR A 451 -11.09 -18.75 4.35
CA THR A 451 -10.90 -19.76 3.30
C THR A 451 -9.47 -19.64 2.79
N GLY A 452 -8.67 -20.70 2.98
CA GLY A 452 -7.28 -20.74 2.56
C GLY A 452 -7.14 -20.68 1.04
N ILE A 453 -6.22 -19.84 0.55
CA ILE A 453 -5.97 -19.63 -0.89
C ILE A 453 -4.65 -20.24 -1.37
N GLY A 454 -3.90 -20.88 -0.46
CA GLY A 454 -2.58 -21.46 -0.71
C GLY A 454 -1.44 -20.45 -0.57
N VAL A 455 -0.28 -20.96 -0.14
CA VAL A 455 0.94 -20.17 0.13
C VAL A 455 1.39 -19.36 -1.10
N GLN A 456 1.30 -19.95 -2.29
CA GLN A 456 1.68 -19.32 -3.56
C GLN A 456 0.95 -18.00 -3.81
N LYS A 457 -0.39 -18.02 -3.72
CA LYS A 457 -1.21 -16.83 -3.95
C LYS A 457 -1.06 -15.82 -2.83
N ALA A 458 -1.08 -16.30 -1.58
CA ALA A 458 -0.89 -15.45 -0.41
C ALA A 458 0.45 -14.70 -0.48
N GLY A 459 1.55 -15.40 -0.78
CA GLY A 459 2.88 -14.80 -0.92
C GLY A 459 2.96 -13.80 -2.08
N LYS A 460 2.34 -14.08 -3.23
CA LYS A 460 2.25 -13.10 -4.33
C LYS A 460 1.51 -11.83 -3.91
N ILE A 461 0.42 -11.94 -3.15
CA ILE A 461 -0.34 -10.79 -2.65
C ILE A 461 0.51 -9.96 -1.69
N PHE A 462 1.17 -10.60 -0.72
CA PHE A 462 2.02 -9.90 0.26
C PHE A 462 3.27 -9.29 -0.39
N TYR A 463 3.90 -9.96 -1.36
CA TYR A 463 5.02 -9.42 -2.12
C TYR A 463 4.64 -8.15 -2.86
N GLU A 464 3.54 -8.21 -3.61
CA GLU A 464 3.06 -7.05 -4.37
C GLU A 464 2.57 -5.92 -3.46
N ALA A 465 2.07 -6.25 -2.26
CA ALA A 465 1.70 -5.25 -1.28
C ALA A 465 2.95 -4.55 -0.72
N ASN A 466 4.02 -5.29 -0.41
CA ASN A 466 5.30 -4.73 0.04
C ASN A 466 5.98 -3.90 -1.06
N ALA A 467 6.12 -4.46 -2.26
CA ALA A 467 6.84 -3.85 -3.38
C ALA A 467 6.12 -2.66 -4.02
N ASN A 468 4.80 -2.75 -4.17
CA ASN A 468 4.06 -1.89 -5.09
C ASN A 468 2.84 -1.21 -4.43
N CYS A 469 2.78 -1.09 -3.10
CA CYS A 469 1.67 -0.41 -2.42
C CYS A 469 2.04 0.20 -1.06
N MET A 470 2.63 -0.59 -0.16
CA MET A 470 3.01 -0.12 1.17
C MET A 470 4.09 0.96 1.07
N THR A 471 4.07 1.85 2.04
CA THR A 471 5.02 2.96 2.21
C THR A 471 5.71 2.84 3.57
N SER A 472 6.73 3.66 3.80
CA SER A 472 7.55 3.61 5.00
C SER A 472 6.77 3.77 6.32
N SER A 473 5.63 4.46 6.28
CA SER A 473 4.72 4.69 7.41
C SER A 473 3.48 3.79 7.45
N SER A 474 3.40 2.76 6.60
CA SER A 474 2.23 1.88 6.54
C SER A 474 2.02 1.14 7.86
N ASN A 475 0.79 1.18 8.37
CA ASN A 475 0.36 0.47 9.58
C ASN A 475 -0.47 -0.77 9.21
N PHE A 476 -0.95 -1.55 10.19
CA PHE A 476 -1.68 -2.80 9.88
C PHE A 476 -2.94 -2.58 9.03
N ALA A 477 -3.64 -1.46 9.22
CA ALA A 477 -4.80 -1.11 8.40
C ALA A 477 -4.41 -0.80 6.95
N ALA A 478 -3.30 -0.10 6.73
CA ALA A 478 -2.75 0.15 5.40
C ALA A 478 -2.30 -1.16 4.73
N ALA A 479 -1.65 -2.06 5.46
CA ALA A 479 -1.26 -3.38 4.96
C ALA A 479 -2.47 -4.22 4.52
N LYS A 480 -3.57 -4.18 5.30
CA LYS A 480 -4.86 -4.76 4.89
C LYS A 480 -5.35 -4.19 3.57
N THR A 481 -5.45 -2.87 3.45
CA THR A 481 -5.93 -2.23 2.22
C THR A 481 -5.03 -2.56 1.02
N CYS A 482 -3.72 -2.54 1.19
CA CYS A 482 -2.77 -2.89 0.13
C CYS A 482 -2.91 -4.34 -0.32
N THR A 483 -2.99 -5.29 0.61
CA THR A 483 -3.17 -6.71 0.27
C THR A 483 -4.54 -6.96 -0.39
N GLU A 484 -5.61 -6.28 0.04
CA GLU A 484 -6.92 -6.34 -0.63
C GLU A 484 -6.87 -5.80 -2.07
N GLN A 485 -6.13 -4.70 -2.31
CA GLN A 485 -5.95 -4.13 -3.64
C GLN A 485 -5.15 -5.06 -4.56
N LYS A 486 -4.09 -5.71 -4.04
CA LYS A 486 -3.32 -6.68 -4.83
C LYS A 486 -4.09 -7.96 -5.08
N ALA A 487 -4.90 -8.42 -4.12
CA ALA A 487 -5.84 -9.50 -4.34
C ALA A 487 -6.85 -9.15 -5.44
N GLU A 488 -7.46 -7.96 -5.42
CA GLU A 488 -8.35 -7.52 -6.52
C GLU A 488 -7.65 -7.55 -7.89
N SER A 489 -6.38 -7.13 -7.93
CA SER A 489 -5.62 -7.00 -9.19
C SER A 489 -5.22 -8.35 -9.79
N PHE A 490 -4.80 -9.31 -8.96
CA PHE A 490 -4.23 -10.58 -9.41
C PHE A 490 -5.18 -11.78 -9.23
N TYR A 491 -6.00 -11.75 -8.17
CA TYR A 491 -6.85 -12.86 -7.72
C TYR A 491 -8.21 -12.36 -7.18
N PRO A 492 -9.05 -11.70 -8.00
CA PRO A 492 -10.25 -11.02 -7.52
C PRO A 492 -11.23 -11.93 -6.76
N ALA A 493 -11.27 -13.22 -7.09
CA ALA A 493 -12.08 -14.21 -6.37
C ALA A 493 -11.62 -14.45 -4.92
N ASP A 494 -10.34 -14.19 -4.62
CA ASP A 494 -9.68 -14.48 -3.34
C ASP A 494 -9.65 -13.26 -2.41
N LYS A 495 -10.09 -12.07 -2.86
CA LYS A 495 -10.10 -10.85 -2.04
C LYS A 495 -10.88 -10.99 -0.73
N ALA A 496 -12.01 -11.71 -0.76
CA ALA A 496 -12.80 -11.95 0.44
C ALA A 496 -12.01 -12.74 1.50
N SER A 497 -11.15 -13.67 1.10
CA SER A 497 -10.25 -14.39 2.01
C SER A 497 -9.20 -13.48 2.61
N VAL A 498 -8.67 -12.52 1.85
CA VAL A 498 -7.72 -11.51 2.37
C VAL A 498 -8.40 -10.63 3.43
N THR A 499 -9.60 -10.12 3.13
CA THR A 499 -10.39 -9.35 4.10
C THR A 499 -10.67 -10.17 5.35
N ALA A 500 -11.04 -11.45 5.19
CA ALA A 500 -11.31 -12.36 6.30
C ALA A 500 -10.05 -12.63 7.14
N ALA A 501 -8.88 -12.81 6.53
CA ALA A 501 -7.62 -13.05 7.23
C ALA A 501 -7.23 -11.90 8.16
N TRP A 502 -7.27 -10.66 7.66
CA TRP A 502 -7.02 -9.48 8.49
C TRP A 502 -8.10 -9.27 9.56
N ALA A 503 -9.37 -9.51 9.22
CA ALA A 503 -10.46 -9.43 10.19
C ALA A 503 -10.32 -10.48 11.30
N ALA A 504 -9.83 -11.68 10.98
CA ALA A 504 -9.64 -12.75 11.95
C ALA A 504 -8.66 -12.37 13.06
N VAL A 505 -7.63 -11.58 12.74
CA VAL A 505 -6.64 -11.03 13.68
C VAL A 505 -7.03 -9.63 14.22
N GLY A 506 -8.25 -9.17 13.97
CA GLY A 506 -8.78 -7.91 14.50
C GLY A 506 -8.32 -6.65 13.76
N VAL A 507 -7.63 -6.76 12.62
CA VAL A 507 -7.17 -5.64 11.80
C VAL A 507 -8.27 -5.19 10.86
N GLY A 508 -8.65 -3.91 10.95
CA GLY A 508 -9.77 -3.35 10.19
C GLY A 508 -11.13 -3.94 10.59
N ALA A 509 -11.18 -4.76 11.64
CA ALA A 509 -12.40 -4.98 12.41
C ALA A 509 -12.62 -3.71 13.24
N SER A 510 -13.80 -3.12 13.13
CA SER A 510 -14.16 -2.00 13.99
C SER A 510 -14.34 -2.54 15.40
N THR A 511 -13.29 -2.57 16.21
CA THR A 511 -13.45 -2.92 17.62
C THR A 511 -14.29 -1.84 18.27
N PRO A 512 -15.47 -2.19 18.82
CA PRO A 512 -16.17 -1.28 19.70
C PRO A 512 -15.19 -0.84 20.80
N PRO A 513 -15.15 0.45 21.18
CA PRO A 513 -14.38 0.88 22.33
C PRO A 513 -14.74 0.03 23.56
N PRO A 514 -13.84 -0.12 24.54
CA PRO A 514 -14.17 -0.77 25.79
C PRO A 514 -15.36 -0.07 26.48
N ALA A 515 -16.45 -0.81 26.68
CA ALA A 515 -17.63 -0.45 27.48
C ALA A 515 -18.14 1.01 27.32
N PRO A 516 -18.61 1.43 26.13
CA PRO A 516 -19.06 2.79 25.91
C PRO A 516 -20.43 3.05 26.55
N VAL A 517 -20.62 4.24 27.13
CA VAL A 517 -21.93 4.67 27.64
C VAL A 517 -22.82 5.05 26.45
N THR A 518 -24.02 4.47 26.37
CA THR A 518 -24.94 4.77 25.26
C THR A 518 -25.65 6.11 25.50
N LEU A 519 -25.54 7.00 24.52
CA LEU A 519 -26.23 8.28 24.47
C LEU A 519 -27.63 8.10 23.88
N THR A 520 -28.56 8.90 24.39
CA THR A 520 -29.89 9.09 23.79
C THR A 520 -29.90 10.42 23.04
N ASN A 521 -30.47 10.45 21.83
CA ASN A 521 -30.54 11.66 21.02
C ASN A 521 -31.07 12.86 21.82
N GLY A 522 -30.30 13.94 21.91
CA GLY A 522 -30.66 15.18 22.61
C GLY A 522 -30.65 15.10 24.13
N THR A 523 -30.29 13.97 24.74
CA THR A 523 -30.22 13.83 26.20
C THR A 523 -28.80 14.12 26.70
N PRO A 524 -28.59 15.14 27.55
CA PRO A 524 -27.27 15.46 28.08
C PRO A 524 -26.78 14.44 29.12
N VAL A 525 -25.48 14.13 29.10
CA VAL A 525 -24.77 13.41 30.18
C VAL A 525 -23.91 14.42 30.93
N THR A 526 -24.23 14.67 32.19
CA THR A 526 -23.62 15.74 33.01
C THR A 526 -22.60 15.19 34.01
N GLY A 527 -21.81 16.10 34.61
CA GLY A 527 -20.91 15.76 35.72
C GLY A 527 -19.68 14.95 35.30
N LEU A 528 -19.25 15.08 34.04
CA LEU A 528 -18.10 14.37 33.51
C LEU A 528 -16.80 15.02 34.01
N SER A 529 -15.92 14.18 34.56
CA SER A 529 -14.60 14.58 35.01
C SER A 529 -13.60 13.46 34.75
N ASP A 530 -12.34 13.80 34.48
CA ASP A 530 -11.23 12.84 34.37
C ASP A 530 -9.88 13.52 34.67
N SER A 531 -8.87 12.71 34.99
CA SER A 531 -7.47 13.14 35.11
C SER A 531 -6.81 13.28 33.74
N ALA A 532 -5.70 14.03 33.64
CA ALA A 532 -4.94 14.13 32.40
C ALA A 532 -4.59 12.76 31.80
N ASN A 533 -4.70 12.64 30.48
CA ASN A 533 -4.62 11.43 29.67
C ASN A 533 -5.74 10.39 29.89
N GLY A 534 -6.76 10.70 30.69
CA GLY A 534 -7.96 9.87 30.84
C GLY A 534 -8.77 9.79 29.55
N LEU A 535 -9.36 8.62 29.30
CA LEU A 535 -10.18 8.34 28.13
C LEU A 535 -11.57 7.87 28.55
N LYS A 536 -12.62 8.49 28.00
CA LYS A 536 -14.00 8.01 28.13
C LYS A 536 -14.64 7.79 26.78
N TYR A 537 -15.47 6.75 26.71
CA TYR A 537 -16.12 6.33 25.49
C TYR A 537 -17.63 6.41 25.61
N TYR A 538 -18.27 6.99 24.59
CA TYR A 538 -19.72 7.03 24.45
C TYR A 538 -20.14 6.53 23.07
N LYS A 539 -21.43 6.21 22.91
CA LYS A 539 -21.98 5.72 21.66
C LYS A 539 -23.34 6.34 21.37
N LEU A 540 -23.56 6.88 20.18
CA LEU A 540 -24.87 7.27 19.68
C LEU A 540 -25.18 6.49 18.39
N THR A 541 -26.27 5.72 18.40
CA THR A 541 -26.77 5.06 17.20
C THR A 541 -27.56 6.07 16.36
N VAL A 542 -27.07 6.37 15.17
CA VAL A 542 -27.68 7.33 14.22
C VAL A 542 -28.50 6.54 13.19
N PRO A 543 -29.82 6.78 13.08
CA PRO A 543 -30.66 6.16 12.06
C PRO A 543 -30.31 6.60 10.64
N ALA A 544 -30.82 5.89 9.62
CA ALA A 544 -30.72 6.36 8.24
C ALA A 544 -31.52 7.66 8.01
N GLY A 545 -31.09 8.46 7.03
CA GLY A 545 -31.81 9.66 6.59
C GLY A 545 -31.64 10.92 7.45
N GLN A 546 -30.67 10.93 8.37
CA GLN A 546 -30.33 12.15 9.11
C GLN A 546 -29.53 13.11 8.22
N THR A 547 -29.79 14.41 8.34
CA THR A 547 -29.05 15.47 7.65
C THR A 547 -27.83 15.93 8.42
N THR A 548 -27.81 15.73 9.75
CA THR A 548 -26.70 16.08 10.62
C THR A 548 -26.65 15.15 11.84
N VAL A 549 -25.45 14.79 12.30
CA VAL A 549 -25.20 14.34 13.68
C VAL A 549 -24.18 15.30 14.31
N LYS A 550 -24.41 15.69 15.56
CA LYS A 550 -23.64 16.71 16.28
C LYS A 550 -23.41 16.28 17.73
N PHE A 551 -22.16 16.36 18.17
CA PHE A 551 -21.72 16.12 19.54
C PHE A 551 -21.15 17.42 20.11
N VAL A 552 -21.60 17.78 21.31
CA VAL A 552 -21.22 19.03 21.98
C VAL A 552 -20.81 18.72 23.41
N THR A 553 -19.66 19.22 23.83
CA THR A 553 -19.32 19.33 25.25
C THR A 553 -19.43 20.76 25.74
N THR A 554 -19.95 20.94 26.95
CA THR A 554 -20.06 22.25 27.62
C THR A 554 -19.58 22.14 29.06
N GLY A 555 -18.77 23.09 29.55
CA GLY A 555 -18.24 23.07 30.92
C GLY A 555 -17.12 24.11 31.10
N SER A 556 -16.74 24.42 32.34
CA SER A 556 -15.97 25.63 32.68
C SER A 556 -14.49 25.43 33.03
N THR A 557 -13.99 24.20 33.19
CA THR A 557 -12.58 23.97 33.59
C THR A 557 -11.94 22.77 32.88
N GLY A 558 -10.63 22.87 32.63
CA GLY A 558 -9.81 21.83 31.99
C GLY A 558 -9.73 21.94 30.48
N ASP A 559 -9.05 20.94 29.90
CA ASP A 559 -8.81 20.79 28.47
C ASP A 559 -9.19 19.37 28.05
N LEU A 560 -10.30 19.25 27.33
CA LEU A 560 -10.87 17.98 26.89
C LEU A 560 -11.01 18.02 25.38
N ASP A 561 -10.44 17.02 24.71
CA ASP A 561 -10.58 16.82 23.29
C ASP A 561 -11.68 15.81 22.98
N LEU A 562 -12.35 16.04 21.86
CA LEU A 562 -13.47 15.26 21.35
C LEU A 562 -13.09 14.61 20.01
N TYR A 563 -13.10 13.28 19.94
CA TYR A 563 -12.89 12.52 18.70
C TYR A 563 -14.10 11.62 18.43
N VAL A 564 -14.73 11.77 17.26
CA VAL A 564 -15.92 11.01 16.87
C VAL A 564 -15.62 10.16 15.64
N LYS A 565 -16.02 8.88 15.68
CA LYS A 565 -15.86 7.96 14.56
C LYS A 565 -16.98 6.94 14.48
N ARG A 566 -17.45 6.63 13.27
CA ARG A 566 -18.48 5.63 13.02
C ARG A 566 -17.87 4.22 13.07
N GLY A 567 -18.50 3.32 13.80
CA GLY A 567 -18.15 1.89 13.89
C GLY A 567 -17.06 1.54 14.91
N SER A 568 -16.13 2.44 15.24
CA SER A 568 -15.07 2.22 16.25
C SER A 568 -14.77 3.49 17.04
N ALA A 569 -13.98 3.39 18.11
CA ALA A 569 -13.43 4.57 18.79
C ALA A 569 -12.61 5.44 17.83
N GLY A 570 -12.69 6.76 18.00
CA GLY A 570 -11.78 7.70 17.34
C GLY A 570 -10.63 8.11 18.27
N ASP A 571 -9.54 8.61 17.70
CA ASP A 571 -8.41 9.21 18.41
C ASP A 571 -7.83 10.37 17.60
N ALA A 572 -6.71 10.97 18.05
CA ALA A 572 -6.06 12.09 17.37
C ALA A 572 -5.56 11.80 15.95
N SER A 573 -5.40 10.52 15.59
CA SER A 573 -4.93 10.06 14.28
C SER A 573 -6.05 9.52 13.38
N SER A 574 -7.19 9.13 13.95
CA SER A 574 -8.29 8.46 13.24
C SER A 574 -9.66 8.89 13.76
N TYR A 575 -10.35 9.74 13.00
CA TYR A 575 -11.66 10.29 13.35
C TYR A 575 -12.47 10.61 12.09
N ASP A 576 -13.79 10.62 12.21
CA ASP A 576 -14.68 11.18 11.18
C ASP A 576 -14.92 12.67 11.43
N CYS A 577 -14.80 13.10 12.69
CA CYS A 577 -14.84 14.50 13.10
C CYS A 577 -14.18 14.64 14.47
N LYS A 578 -13.45 15.75 14.68
CA LYS A 578 -12.80 16.07 15.95
C LYS A 578 -13.01 17.52 16.35
N SER A 579 -12.72 17.82 17.60
CA SER A 579 -12.66 19.16 18.17
C SER A 579 -11.69 19.10 19.36
N ASP A 580 -10.56 19.80 19.25
CA ASP A 580 -9.38 19.73 20.14
C ASP A 580 -8.86 21.15 20.47
N GLY A 581 -9.78 22.04 20.81
CA GLY A 581 -9.43 23.39 21.28
C GLY A 581 -8.83 23.34 22.69
N SER A 582 -8.31 24.48 23.17
CA SER A 582 -7.67 24.56 24.49
C SER A 582 -8.65 24.60 25.68
N THR A 583 -9.87 24.09 25.51
CA THR A 583 -10.95 24.21 26.50
C THR A 583 -11.82 22.96 26.49
N SER A 584 -12.52 22.65 27.58
CA SER A 584 -13.48 21.54 27.57
C SER A 584 -14.78 21.77 26.77
N ALA A 585 -14.90 22.87 26.01
CA ALA A 585 -16.10 23.27 25.27
C ALA A 585 -15.94 22.95 23.76
N GLU A 586 -16.19 21.71 23.41
CA GLU A 586 -15.90 21.17 22.08
C GLU A 586 -17.19 20.95 21.27
N THR A 587 -17.09 21.07 19.95
CA THR A 587 -18.22 20.81 19.04
C THR A 587 -17.76 20.09 17.80
N CYS A 588 -18.31 18.89 17.60
CA CYS A 588 -18.06 18.07 16.42
C CYS A 588 -19.39 17.83 15.68
N SER A 589 -19.46 18.11 14.37
CA SER A 589 -20.66 17.91 13.55
C SER A 589 -20.32 17.21 12.23
N ILE A 590 -21.13 16.23 11.85
CA ILE A 590 -21.05 15.48 10.59
C ILE A 590 -22.36 15.71 9.83
N THR A 591 -22.28 16.16 8.58
CA THR A 591 -23.45 16.36 7.71
C THR A 591 -23.71 15.11 6.87
N ASN A 592 -24.98 14.85 6.57
CA ASN A 592 -25.47 13.65 5.89
C ASN A 592 -24.85 12.34 6.43
N PRO A 593 -24.89 12.11 7.75
CA PRO A 593 -24.24 10.95 8.34
C PRO A 593 -24.80 9.64 7.78
N VAL A 594 -23.90 8.70 7.48
CA VAL A 594 -24.27 7.32 7.18
C VAL A 594 -24.87 6.70 8.45
N ALA A 595 -25.95 5.93 8.31
CA ALA A 595 -26.54 5.21 9.43
C ALA A 595 -25.51 4.31 10.15
N GLY A 596 -25.65 4.19 11.47
CA GLY A 596 -24.82 3.30 12.27
C GLY A 596 -24.43 3.87 13.63
N ASP A 597 -23.58 3.15 14.34
CA ASP A 597 -23.06 3.55 15.65
C ASP A 597 -21.92 4.55 15.48
N TYR A 598 -22.06 5.73 16.08
CA TYR A 598 -21.01 6.74 16.19
C TYR A 598 -20.46 6.69 17.61
N TYR A 599 -19.17 6.41 17.73
CA TYR A 599 -18.46 6.41 19.00
C TYR A 599 -17.79 7.74 19.22
N VAL A 600 -17.86 8.20 20.46
CA VAL A 600 -17.31 9.47 20.93
C VAL A 600 -16.24 9.16 21.96
N THR A 601 -15.01 9.52 21.67
CA THR A 601 -13.88 9.46 22.58
C THR A 601 -13.67 10.85 23.17
N LEU A 602 -13.72 10.94 24.49
CA LEU A 602 -13.29 12.11 25.24
C LEU A 602 -11.88 11.84 25.75
N LEU A 603 -10.91 12.67 25.34
CA LEU A 603 -9.54 12.63 25.84
C LEU A 603 -9.32 13.82 26.77
N ALA A 604 -8.89 13.56 28.00
CA ALA A 604 -8.46 14.59 28.92
C ALA A 604 -7.05 15.08 28.55
N TYR A 605 -6.90 16.04 27.63
CA TYR A 605 -5.58 16.63 27.35
C TYR A 605 -4.96 17.23 28.62
N SER A 606 -5.81 17.86 29.44
CA SER A 606 -5.53 18.10 30.86
C SER A 606 -6.71 17.64 31.73
N ALA A 607 -6.54 17.62 33.05
CA ALA A 607 -7.63 17.25 33.94
C ALA A 607 -8.84 18.19 33.76
N TYR A 608 -10.03 17.62 33.60
CA TYR A 608 -11.27 18.36 33.41
C TYR A 608 -12.32 17.94 34.43
N SER A 609 -13.28 18.83 34.71
CA SER A 609 -14.37 18.51 35.63
C SER A 609 -15.67 19.24 35.33
N GLY A 610 -16.80 18.59 35.65
CA GLY A 610 -18.13 19.19 35.50
C GLY A 610 -18.59 19.38 34.05
N VAL A 611 -17.98 18.67 33.10
CA VAL A 611 -18.33 18.75 31.67
C VAL A 611 -19.65 18.01 31.42
N THR A 612 -20.41 18.51 30.46
CA THR A 612 -21.64 17.88 29.95
C THR A 612 -21.46 17.52 28.49
N LEU A 613 -21.72 16.27 28.10
CA LEU A 613 -21.72 15.80 26.71
C LEU A 613 -23.17 15.64 26.21
N THR A 614 -23.48 16.17 25.04
CA THR A 614 -24.77 15.96 24.36
C THR A 614 -24.54 15.52 22.91
N GLY A 615 -25.10 14.36 22.55
CA GLY A 615 -25.17 13.89 21.16
C GLY A 615 -26.56 14.15 20.57
N THR A 616 -26.62 14.74 19.38
CA THR A 616 -27.85 15.07 18.66
C THR A 616 -27.76 14.62 17.21
N TYR A 617 -28.86 14.26 16.59
CA TYR A 617 -28.99 14.21 15.14
C TYR A 617 -30.28 14.89 14.68
N SER A 618 -30.26 15.45 13.47
CA SER A 618 -31.39 16.13 12.84
C SER A 618 -31.47 15.75 11.37
N GLY A 619 -32.69 15.67 10.84
CA GLY A 619 -33.02 15.32 9.46
C GLY A 619 -34.47 14.84 9.36
N THR A 620 -35.09 14.98 8.19
CA THR A 620 -36.47 14.54 7.97
C THR A 620 -36.60 13.05 8.28
N SER A 621 -37.29 12.79 9.39
CA SER A 621 -37.52 11.48 10.02
C SER A 621 -37.92 10.40 9.00
N GLY A 622 -37.01 9.46 8.73
CA GLY A 622 -37.26 8.24 7.94
C GLY A 622 -36.83 6.97 8.67
N GLY A 623 -36.93 6.96 10.01
CA GLY A 623 -36.23 5.99 10.85
C GLY A 623 -37.08 5.12 11.78
N ASN A 624 -38.40 4.98 11.55
CA ASN A 624 -39.19 3.97 12.25
C ASN A 624 -39.52 2.81 11.30
N VAL A 625 -39.25 1.56 11.67
CA VAL A 625 -39.56 0.40 10.83
C VAL A 625 -40.77 -0.32 11.41
N LEU A 626 -41.78 -0.59 10.57
CA LEU A 626 -42.90 -1.44 10.93
C LEU A 626 -42.57 -2.91 10.66
N THR A 627 -43.02 -3.77 11.57
CA THR A 627 -43.11 -5.21 11.35
C THR A 627 -44.53 -5.55 10.89
N ASN A 628 -44.68 -6.45 9.91
CA ASN A 628 -46.00 -6.86 9.42
C ASN A 628 -46.90 -7.33 10.58
N GLY A 629 -48.07 -6.73 10.72
CA GLY A 629 -49.05 -7.09 11.74
C GLY A 629 -48.80 -6.51 13.14
N VAL A 630 -47.70 -5.80 13.37
CA VAL A 630 -47.35 -5.22 14.67
C VAL A 630 -47.59 -3.71 14.68
N ALA A 631 -48.24 -3.20 15.71
CA ALA A 631 -48.44 -1.76 15.90
C ALA A 631 -47.17 -1.11 16.46
N SER A 632 -46.89 0.12 16.04
CA SER A 632 -45.84 0.95 16.62
C SER A 632 -46.13 1.28 18.08
N THR A 633 -45.10 1.73 18.80
CA THR A 633 -45.31 2.50 20.04
C THR A 633 -46.14 3.75 19.74
N ALA A 634 -46.83 4.25 20.77
CA ALA A 634 -47.61 5.46 20.65
C ALA A 634 -46.70 6.68 20.38
N PHE A 635 -47.12 7.55 19.47
CA PHE A 635 -46.41 8.75 19.06
C PHE A 635 -47.37 9.95 18.98
N SER A 636 -46.78 11.13 18.93
CA SER A 636 -47.47 12.42 18.88
C SER A 636 -46.71 13.33 17.90
N GLY A 637 -47.37 14.34 17.34
CA GLY A 637 -46.74 15.26 16.41
C GLY A 637 -47.33 16.67 16.47
N ALA A 638 -46.58 17.64 15.98
CA ALA A 638 -47.03 19.03 15.88
C ALA A 638 -47.88 19.25 14.62
N LYS A 639 -48.61 20.36 14.58
CA LYS A 639 -49.28 20.82 13.35
C LYS A 639 -48.25 21.02 12.24
N SER A 640 -48.62 20.59 11.03
CA SER A 640 -47.79 20.59 9.82
C SER A 640 -46.50 19.77 9.92
N SER A 641 -46.44 18.78 10.81
CA SER A 641 -45.29 17.88 10.95
C SER A 641 -45.58 16.49 10.38
N TRP A 642 -44.53 15.84 9.89
CA TRP A 642 -44.54 14.47 9.39
C TRP A 642 -43.88 13.53 10.39
N THR A 643 -44.53 12.41 10.70
CA THR A 643 -43.91 11.28 11.40
C THR A 643 -44.01 10.05 10.52
N CYS A 644 -42.90 9.42 10.16
CA CYS A 644 -42.87 8.39 9.12
C CYS A 644 -42.33 7.04 9.61
N TRP A 645 -42.83 5.97 8.99
CA TRP A 645 -42.34 4.61 9.10
C TRP A 645 -42.09 3.98 7.73
N THR A 646 -41.30 2.91 7.70
CA THR A 646 -41.12 2.03 6.53
C THR A 646 -41.66 0.63 6.79
N LEU A 647 -42.30 0.01 5.79
CA LEU A 647 -42.63 -1.42 5.77
C LEU A 647 -42.13 -2.05 4.46
N SER A 648 -41.34 -3.12 4.57
CA SER A 648 -40.94 -3.93 3.40
C SER A 648 -42.08 -4.88 3.02
N VAL A 649 -42.60 -4.74 1.80
CA VAL A 649 -43.68 -5.57 1.25
C VAL A 649 -43.08 -6.55 0.23
N PRO A 650 -43.18 -7.88 0.45
CA PRO A 650 -42.73 -8.90 -0.50
C PRO A 650 -43.53 -8.91 -1.80
N ALA A 651 -42.97 -9.56 -2.84
CA ALA A 651 -43.69 -9.81 -4.08
C ALA A 651 -44.91 -10.74 -3.87
N GLY A 652 -45.91 -10.61 -4.75
CA GLY A 652 -47.08 -11.50 -4.79
C GLY A 652 -48.17 -11.22 -3.76
N LYS A 653 -48.13 -10.08 -3.06
CA LYS A 653 -49.20 -9.66 -2.13
C LYS A 653 -50.36 -9.04 -2.91
N THR A 654 -51.59 -9.36 -2.49
CA THR A 654 -52.83 -8.86 -3.13
C THR A 654 -53.29 -7.53 -2.53
N LYS A 655 -52.88 -7.23 -1.29
CA LYS A 655 -53.22 -6.00 -0.58
C LYS A 655 -52.19 -5.71 0.52
N VAL A 656 -51.87 -4.44 0.73
CA VAL A 656 -51.25 -3.93 1.96
C VAL A 656 -52.14 -2.84 2.54
N THR A 657 -52.34 -2.85 3.85
CA THR A 657 -53.16 -1.89 4.59
C THR A 657 -52.35 -1.30 5.74
N PHE A 658 -52.38 0.03 5.85
CA PHE A 658 -51.82 0.79 6.96
C PHE A 658 -52.96 1.41 7.76
N ASN A 659 -52.97 1.17 9.07
CA ASN A 659 -53.98 1.69 9.98
C ASN A 659 -53.31 2.56 11.05
N GLN A 660 -53.84 3.75 11.22
CA GLN A 660 -53.55 4.65 12.32
C GLN A 660 -54.69 4.59 13.33
N ALA A 661 -54.37 4.49 14.62
CA ALA A 661 -55.37 4.46 15.67
C ALA A 661 -54.97 5.41 16.81
N GLY A 662 -55.89 6.29 17.20
CA GLY A 662 -55.78 7.11 18.40
C GLY A 662 -56.05 6.30 19.67
N GLY A 663 -55.23 6.48 20.70
CA GLY A 663 -55.41 5.86 22.02
C GLY A 663 -56.53 6.51 22.85
N THR A 664 -56.74 6.02 24.08
CA THR A 664 -57.86 6.38 24.99
C THR A 664 -57.94 7.87 25.37
N SER A 665 -56.90 8.65 25.10
CA SER A 665 -56.87 10.11 25.34
C SER A 665 -56.08 10.81 24.22
N ASN A 666 -56.46 10.58 22.97
CA ASN A 666 -55.88 11.28 21.82
C ASN A 666 -56.59 12.62 21.58
N THR A 667 -55.84 13.58 21.05
CA THR A 667 -56.32 14.88 20.59
C THR A 667 -55.73 15.17 19.22
N GLY A 668 -56.31 16.13 18.49
CA GLY A 668 -55.78 16.57 17.20
C GLY A 668 -56.35 15.85 15.99
N ASP A 669 -55.70 16.08 14.86
CA ASP A 669 -56.12 15.67 13.53
C ASP A 669 -54.87 15.38 12.68
N ALA A 670 -54.68 14.12 12.31
CA ALA A 670 -53.51 13.67 11.58
C ALA A 670 -53.88 12.64 10.53
N ASP A 671 -53.49 12.87 9.27
CA ASP A 671 -53.81 11.97 8.17
C ASP A 671 -52.63 11.08 7.80
N LEU A 672 -52.94 9.86 7.35
CA LEU A 672 -51.98 8.96 6.76
C LEU A 672 -51.70 9.29 5.30
N PHE A 673 -50.43 9.22 4.91
CA PHE A 673 -49.99 9.20 3.53
C PHE A 673 -49.05 8.02 3.33
N VAL A 674 -49.14 7.35 2.19
CA VAL A 674 -48.28 6.20 1.85
C VAL A 674 -47.67 6.41 0.48
N GLN A 675 -46.39 6.08 0.31
CA GLN A 675 -45.66 6.12 -0.97
C GLN A 675 -44.68 4.95 -1.08
N VAL A 676 -44.31 4.55 -2.30
CA VAL A 676 -43.34 3.47 -2.55
C VAL A 676 -42.00 4.06 -2.97
N GLY A 677 -40.92 3.60 -2.36
CA GLY A 677 -39.54 3.96 -2.72
C GLY A 677 -39.08 5.35 -2.24
N ALA A 678 -39.99 6.22 -1.81
CA ALA A 678 -39.69 7.52 -1.21
C ALA A 678 -40.79 7.93 -0.22
N GLN A 679 -40.51 8.93 0.63
CA GLN A 679 -41.53 9.51 1.51
C GLN A 679 -42.65 10.20 0.70
N PRO A 680 -43.91 10.11 1.17
CA PRO A 680 -45.00 10.86 0.60
C PRO A 680 -44.84 12.37 0.86
N THR A 681 -45.46 13.16 0.00
CA THR A 681 -45.74 14.57 0.26
C THR A 681 -47.25 14.79 0.20
N THR A 682 -47.73 15.98 0.55
CA THR A 682 -49.15 16.34 0.41
C THR A 682 -49.64 16.30 -1.04
N SER A 683 -48.74 16.31 -2.03
CA SER A 683 -49.05 16.24 -3.47
C SER A 683 -48.59 14.95 -4.16
N ALA A 684 -47.74 14.14 -3.53
CA ALA A 684 -47.23 12.89 -4.11
C ALA A 684 -47.35 11.72 -3.12
N TYR A 685 -48.38 10.89 -3.32
CA TYR A 685 -48.68 9.71 -2.51
C TYR A 685 -49.34 8.63 -3.37
N LYS A 686 -49.28 7.37 -2.93
CA LYS A 686 -50.03 6.23 -3.50
C LYS A 686 -51.41 6.08 -2.89
N CYS A 687 -51.53 6.30 -1.59
CA CYS A 687 -52.80 6.41 -0.91
C CYS A 687 -52.69 7.43 0.22
N LYS A 688 -53.81 8.00 0.63
CA LYS A 688 -53.92 8.82 1.84
C LYS A 688 -55.26 8.60 2.56
N SER A 689 -55.38 9.07 3.80
CA SER A 689 -56.66 9.28 4.49
C SER A 689 -57.09 10.75 4.45
N GLU A 690 -58.35 11.00 4.81
CA GLU A 690 -58.94 12.34 4.95
C GLU A 690 -59.95 12.39 6.12
N ASN A 691 -59.82 11.49 7.10
CA ASN A 691 -60.81 11.42 8.18
C ASN A 691 -60.50 12.50 9.21
N ALA A 692 -61.52 13.16 9.73
CA ALA A 692 -61.33 14.04 10.87
C ALA A 692 -60.91 13.22 12.11
N GLY A 693 -59.75 13.57 12.70
CA GLY A 693 -59.22 12.96 13.93
C GLY A 693 -57.93 12.17 13.71
N ASN A 694 -57.72 11.12 14.50
CA ASN A 694 -56.49 10.32 14.49
C ASN A 694 -56.74 8.83 14.14
N THR A 695 -57.87 8.51 13.53
CA THR A 695 -58.24 7.13 13.17
C THR A 695 -58.34 7.01 11.65
N ASP A 696 -57.34 6.41 11.05
CA ASP A 696 -57.12 6.47 9.62
C ASP A 696 -56.73 5.12 9.05
N SER A 697 -57.07 4.90 7.79
CA SER A 697 -56.70 3.69 7.07
C SER A 697 -56.37 4.00 5.62
N CYS A 698 -55.35 3.34 5.11
CA CYS A 698 -54.83 3.51 3.77
C CYS A 698 -54.49 2.14 3.21
N SER A 699 -55.03 1.76 2.04
CA SER A 699 -54.76 0.46 1.42
C SER A 699 -54.29 0.59 -0.01
N VAL A 700 -53.33 -0.25 -0.40
CA VAL A 700 -52.86 -0.42 -1.77
C VAL A 700 -53.17 -1.84 -2.22
N THR A 701 -53.91 -1.99 -3.33
CA THR A 701 -54.21 -3.29 -3.94
C THR A 701 -53.13 -3.66 -4.95
N ASN A 702 -52.81 -4.96 -5.05
CA ASN A 702 -51.69 -5.49 -5.83
C ASN A 702 -50.39 -4.69 -5.66
N PRO A 703 -49.92 -4.50 -4.41
CA PRO A 703 -48.72 -3.71 -4.14
C PRO A 703 -47.49 -4.24 -4.88
N ALA A 704 -46.71 -3.34 -5.48
CA ALA A 704 -45.37 -3.66 -5.96
C ALA A 704 -44.49 -4.09 -4.77
N ALA A 705 -43.59 -5.06 -5.00
CA ALA A 705 -42.58 -5.42 -4.01
C ALA A 705 -41.66 -4.22 -3.76
N GLY A 706 -41.32 -3.98 -2.49
CA GLY A 706 -40.40 -2.91 -2.12
C GLY A 706 -40.75 -2.23 -0.80
N THR A 707 -40.04 -1.15 -0.52
CA THR A 707 -40.20 -0.37 0.72
C THR A 707 -41.31 0.65 0.58
N TYR A 708 -42.34 0.52 1.42
CA TYR A 708 -43.43 1.48 1.56
C TYR A 708 -43.09 2.44 2.69
N TYR A 709 -43.12 3.73 2.40
CA TYR A 709 -43.06 4.81 3.37
C TYR A 709 -44.48 5.19 3.74
N VAL A 710 -44.81 5.10 5.03
CA VAL A 710 -46.11 5.47 5.58
C VAL A 710 -45.91 6.55 6.62
N CYS A 711 -46.55 7.69 6.44
CA CYS A 711 -46.37 8.85 7.29
C CYS A 711 -47.70 9.38 7.80
N SER A 712 -47.70 9.80 9.06
CA SER A 712 -48.74 10.59 9.69
C SER A 712 -48.40 12.07 9.54
N TYR A 713 -49.33 12.86 9.01
CA TYR A 713 -49.20 14.30 8.82
C TYR A 713 -50.24 15.05 9.65
N GLY A 714 -49.79 15.87 10.60
CA GLY A 714 -50.69 16.59 11.50
C GLY A 714 -51.32 17.83 10.84
N TYR A 715 -52.62 17.82 10.55
CA TYR A 715 -53.38 19.03 10.21
C TYR A 715 -53.65 19.90 11.44
N SER A 716 -53.62 19.29 12.62
CA SER A 716 -53.40 19.94 13.91
C SER A 716 -52.37 19.16 14.75
N ALA A 717 -51.94 19.71 15.88
CA ALA A 717 -51.07 18.96 16.78
C ALA A 717 -51.84 17.76 17.35
N TYR A 718 -51.25 16.57 17.27
CA TYR A 718 -51.91 15.32 17.60
C TYR A 718 -51.15 14.53 18.65
N THR A 719 -51.86 13.73 19.44
CA THR A 719 -51.27 12.99 20.55
C THR A 719 -51.72 11.53 20.62
N ASN A 720 -50.83 10.67 21.11
CA ASN A 720 -51.14 9.29 21.51
C ASN A 720 -51.72 8.43 20.37
N VAL A 721 -51.02 8.39 19.25
CA VAL A 721 -51.42 7.68 18.02
C VAL A 721 -50.49 6.48 17.79
N THR A 722 -51.01 5.39 17.23
CA THR A 722 -50.22 4.21 16.84
C THR A 722 -50.40 3.91 15.36
N LEU A 723 -49.41 3.26 14.74
CA LEU A 723 -49.43 2.89 13.33
C LEU A 723 -49.16 1.40 13.14
N LYS A 724 -49.95 0.73 12.31
CA LYS A 724 -49.81 -0.70 12.00
C LYS A 724 -49.95 -0.96 10.51
N GLY A 725 -48.97 -1.65 9.92
CA GLY A 725 -49.04 -2.15 8.55
C GLY A 725 -49.39 -3.64 8.50
N THR A 726 -50.17 -4.09 7.52
CA THR A 726 -50.54 -5.50 7.32
C THR A 726 -50.67 -5.84 5.84
N TYR A 727 -50.03 -6.93 5.40
CA TYR A 727 -50.15 -7.50 4.05
C TYR A 727 -50.21 -9.04 4.06
#